data_AF-A0AAP2TLH8-F1
#
_entry.id   AF-A0AAP2TLH8-F1
#
_cell.length_a   1.000
_cell.length_b   1.000
_cell.length_c   1.000
_cell.angle_alpha   90.00
_cell.angle_beta   90.00
_cell.angle_gamma   90.00
#
_symmetry.space_group_name_H-M   'P 1'
#
loop_
_entity.id
_entity.type
_entity.pdbx_description
1 polymer ?
#
loop_
_entity_poly.entity_id
_entity_poly.type
_entity_poly.pdbx_seq_one_letter_code
_entity_poly.pdbx_strand_id
1 'polypeptide(L)'
;MYRIPSTLNGDLDYTQSLIDQFKAGEIQAGQLKSNRVPMGIYEQRKNQHYMLRLRCAGGLVTPEQLAKIAFVGHQLSTSHLHVTTRQEIQIHNVDIEDAIPALKKLEKVGISSAGGGGNTVRNMMVDDRSGLTADEEFDVYPYVEELTSRLIAEKDSFTMPRKYKVAIDTSVATANYSYIADLGLQARIKDGQRGFRVLIAGSAASNAHTGWEVFDFLPEKDLYRAAKALKNWFHKYGNRRNRHKARMRYVFYKYGTEEAKRLYLEEFEELKKDGSIDFEAPALPLEHHKPNFPPLKAPTDFETWKRRYAHKQTNAEGLKENLWYAYIPLRHGNNSTDFFAEVAEYLGNYGNDVIRFTKKEQIQVRNIPEEYLTNIYAFFKKLGVYQIDYPVVVTNLTCCTGADTCRLGICLPKGAIDGIAKQLLNSNLNLDAIPDFELRMNGCTNICALATWGDLGFSGRVGRVGDDPYPAYTIWLPVKGKHEIDLQQGYIAAKKIPAFVEDYLRDVIAEQTNYADYYDYVAKRGVNIVKELIAKYKEVAPYSEEPDTFFDFGDDEKFSLIKYGKAECSAGLFDIIEIDQDTIREKRKEVEQLLSDGKQNTGKIEKLLHDIVFSENRMLLVTRGLDPRTDEDVYNGFEKEFIAAGIIPQKFKVLTDKARNNESLIAEKPLIDELADLLNDLYQNMDDSLQFKLPAEKTPVEQVAEEKNAEEKAPAEQVSEEKAPAEKASAAEETETIVPDVKKDFRGVMCPMNFVKTKIALTPMQSGQILEILLDDGAPIENVPGSVKNEGHTILSTEKVENYWKVLIKKK
;
A
#
# COMPACT_ATOMS: atom_id res chain seq x y z
N MET A 1 0.31 20.68 -16.87
CA MET A 1 -0.38 19.79 -15.92
C MET A 1 -0.54 18.41 -16.54
N TYR A 2 -0.46 17.34 -15.74
CA TYR A 2 -0.61 15.97 -16.23
C TYR A 2 -1.96 15.75 -16.92
N ARG A 3 -1.98 14.88 -17.93
CA ARG A 3 -3.16 14.59 -18.73
C ARG A 3 -3.94 13.45 -18.08
N ILE A 4 -5.23 13.68 -17.85
CA ILE A 4 -6.15 12.65 -17.37
C ILE A 4 -6.53 11.72 -18.54
N PRO A 5 -6.65 10.40 -18.32
CA PRO A 5 -7.16 9.47 -19.33
C PRO A 5 -8.56 9.83 -19.79
N SER A 6 -8.81 9.81 -21.10
CA SER A 6 -10.15 10.05 -21.66
C SER A 6 -11.20 9.02 -21.20
N THR A 7 -10.77 7.85 -20.73
CA THR A 7 -11.64 6.80 -20.20
C THR A 7 -12.22 7.12 -18.82
N LEU A 8 -11.62 8.08 -18.08
CA LEU A 8 -11.95 8.32 -16.67
C LEU A 8 -13.44 8.56 -16.44
N ASN A 9 -14.09 9.31 -17.33
CA ASN A 9 -15.51 9.62 -17.20
C ASN A 9 -16.38 8.35 -17.27
N GLY A 10 -16.06 7.46 -18.21
CA GLY A 10 -16.73 6.15 -18.32
C GLY A 10 -16.41 5.21 -17.16
N ASP A 11 -15.20 5.30 -16.59
CA ASP A 11 -14.82 4.52 -15.40
C ASP A 11 -15.59 5.00 -14.14
N LEU A 12 -15.83 6.31 -14.04
CA LEU A 12 -16.67 6.91 -13.01
C LEU A 12 -18.15 6.51 -13.18
N ASP A 13 -18.68 6.51 -14.41
CA ASP A 13 -20.05 6.04 -14.71
C ASP A 13 -20.25 4.59 -14.32
N TYR A 14 -19.30 3.72 -14.69
CA TYR A 14 -19.33 2.32 -14.31
C TYR A 14 -19.25 2.13 -12.78
N THR A 15 -18.42 2.92 -12.10
CA THR A 15 -18.37 2.87 -10.63
C THR A 15 -19.69 3.32 -10.00
N GLN A 16 -20.37 4.32 -10.57
CA GLN A 16 -21.71 4.72 -10.13
C GLN A 16 -22.72 3.59 -10.29
N SER A 17 -22.74 2.91 -11.44
CA SER A 17 -23.68 1.80 -11.64
C SER A 17 -23.46 0.68 -10.62
N LEU A 18 -22.21 0.39 -10.25
CA LEU A 18 -21.90 -0.59 -9.19
C LEU A 18 -22.35 -0.11 -7.79
N ILE A 19 -22.27 1.19 -7.51
CA ILE A 19 -22.81 1.75 -6.27
C ILE A 19 -24.34 1.57 -6.22
N ASP A 20 -25.02 1.83 -7.33
CA ASP A 20 -26.48 1.69 -7.42
C ASP A 20 -26.91 0.22 -7.24
N GLN A 21 -26.23 -0.72 -7.89
CA GLN A 21 -26.44 -2.16 -7.72
C GLN A 21 -26.17 -2.62 -6.28
N PHE A 22 -25.11 -2.12 -5.65
CA PHE A 22 -24.78 -2.45 -4.25
C PHE A 22 -25.90 -1.98 -3.31
N LYS A 23 -26.43 -0.78 -3.52
CA LYS A 23 -27.55 -0.24 -2.74
C LYS A 23 -28.85 -1.01 -2.96
N ALA A 24 -29.08 -1.51 -4.17
CA ALA A 24 -30.20 -2.40 -4.49
C ALA A 24 -30.04 -3.82 -3.89
N GLY A 25 -28.86 -4.14 -3.35
CA GLY A 25 -28.55 -5.48 -2.83
C GLY A 25 -28.22 -6.51 -3.91
N GLU A 26 -27.94 -6.05 -5.13
CA GLU A 26 -27.67 -6.90 -6.29
C GLU A 26 -26.22 -7.41 -6.31
N ILE A 27 -25.28 -6.64 -5.74
CA ILE A 27 -23.87 -7.03 -5.62
C ILE A 27 -23.38 -6.96 -4.17
N GLN A 28 -22.35 -7.74 -3.86
CA GLN A 28 -21.75 -7.76 -2.53
C GLN A 28 -20.73 -6.62 -2.33
N ALA A 29 -20.48 -6.25 -1.07
CA ALA A 29 -19.55 -5.17 -0.71
C ALA A 29 -18.12 -5.37 -1.26
N GLY A 30 -17.67 -6.62 -1.39
CA GLY A 30 -16.37 -6.93 -1.97
C GLY A 30 -16.26 -6.57 -3.46
N GLN A 31 -17.36 -6.69 -4.22
CA GLN A 31 -17.38 -6.45 -5.66
C GLN A 31 -17.40 -4.95 -5.94
N LEU A 32 -18.12 -4.19 -5.11
CA LEU A 32 -18.00 -2.73 -5.12
C LEU A 32 -16.58 -2.29 -4.73
N LYS A 33 -16.01 -2.90 -3.68
CA LYS A 33 -14.66 -2.59 -3.19
C LYS A 33 -13.58 -2.78 -4.27
N SER A 34 -13.60 -3.86 -5.05
CA SER A 34 -12.61 -4.12 -6.12
C SER A 34 -12.58 -3.03 -7.18
N ASN A 35 -13.70 -2.32 -7.40
CA ASN A 35 -13.84 -1.26 -8.41
C ASN A 35 -13.64 0.15 -7.82
N ARG A 36 -14.26 0.46 -6.68
CA ARG A 36 -14.19 1.82 -6.10
C ARG A 36 -12.81 2.17 -5.55
N VAL A 37 -12.06 1.19 -5.07
CA VAL A 37 -10.76 1.42 -4.42
C VAL A 37 -9.67 1.83 -5.43
N PRO A 38 -9.54 1.21 -6.62
CA PRO A 38 -8.75 1.77 -7.73
C PRO A 38 -9.11 3.21 -8.08
N MET A 39 -10.39 3.59 -7.95
CA MET A 39 -10.90 4.95 -8.13
C MET A 39 -10.66 5.88 -6.92
N GLY A 40 -9.84 5.45 -5.96
CA GLY A 40 -9.44 6.27 -4.82
C GLY A 40 -10.51 6.44 -3.75
N ILE A 41 -11.57 5.61 -3.75
CA ILE A 41 -12.68 5.67 -2.80
C ILE A 41 -12.49 4.59 -1.72
N TYR A 42 -12.28 5.00 -0.47
CA TYR A 42 -11.94 4.12 0.65
C TYR A 42 -12.93 4.23 1.80
N GLU A 43 -13.45 3.11 2.29
CA GLU A 43 -14.29 3.08 3.49
C GLU A 43 -13.44 3.41 4.73
N GLN A 44 -14.00 4.25 5.59
CA GLN A 44 -13.40 4.63 6.85
C GLN A 44 -13.87 3.72 8.00
N ARG A 45 -13.25 3.90 9.17
CA ARG A 45 -13.49 3.05 10.34
C ARG A 45 -14.89 3.22 10.97
N LYS A 46 -15.45 4.43 10.94
CA LYS A 46 -16.74 4.75 11.57
C LYS A 46 -17.72 5.22 10.50
N ASN A 47 -19.00 4.88 10.68
CA ASN A 47 -20.17 5.52 10.03
C ASN A 47 -20.41 5.31 8.53
N GLN A 48 -19.98 4.20 7.91
CA GLN A 48 -20.22 3.95 6.46
C GLN A 48 -19.76 5.09 5.54
N HIS A 49 -18.89 5.99 6.02
CA HIS A 49 -18.32 7.06 5.22
C HIS A 49 -17.07 6.60 4.49
N TYR A 50 -16.73 7.37 3.47
CA TYR A 50 -15.60 7.14 2.59
C TYR A 50 -14.61 8.30 2.62
N MET A 51 -13.41 8.02 2.13
CA MET A 51 -12.37 8.98 1.83
C MET A 51 -12.11 8.93 0.33
N LEU A 52 -12.04 10.11 -0.30
CA LEU A 52 -11.61 10.28 -1.69
C LEU A 52 -10.15 10.71 -1.69
N ARG A 53 -9.28 9.96 -2.35
CA ARG A 53 -7.89 10.34 -2.56
C ARG A 53 -7.68 10.91 -3.95
N LEU A 54 -7.23 12.15 -4.02
CA LEU A 54 -7.06 12.91 -5.26
C LEU A 54 -5.58 12.98 -5.66
N ARG A 55 -5.29 12.69 -6.92
CA ARG A 55 -3.94 12.68 -7.47
C ARG A 55 -3.46 14.11 -7.77
N CYS A 56 -2.30 14.46 -7.21
CA CYS A 56 -1.57 15.69 -7.50
C CYS A 56 -0.14 15.31 -7.89
N ALA A 57 0.12 15.09 -9.18
CA ALA A 57 1.41 14.61 -9.67
C ALA A 57 2.55 15.54 -9.23
N GLY A 58 3.59 15.02 -8.60
CA GLY A 58 4.69 15.83 -8.04
C GLY A 58 4.26 16.82 -6.96
N GLY A 59 3.05 16.67 -6.40
CA GLY A 59 2.47 17.58 -5.43
C GLY A 59 1.93 18.89 -6.00
N LEU A 60 2.10 19.16 -7.29
CA LEU A 60 1.62 20.41 -7.87
C LEU A 60 0.08 20.41 -7.95
N VAL A 61 -0.50 21.53 -7.53
CA VAL A 61 -1.93 21.84 -7.70
C VAL A 61 -2.04 23.31 -8.06
N THR A 62 -2.80 23.66 -9.10
CA THR A 62 -3.01 25.08 -9.43
C THR A 62 -3.97 25.72 -8.43
N PRO A 63 -3.94 27.05 -8.26
CA PRO A 63 -4.93 27.77 -7.46
C PRO A 63 -6.37 27.42 -7.84
N GLU A 64 -6.70 27.35 -9.13
CA GLU A 64 -8.03 26.95 -9.62
C GLU A 64 -8.41 25.53 -9.16
N GLN A 65 -7.50 24.58 -9.30
CA GLN A 65 -7.72 23.20 -8.86
C GLN A 65 -7.93 23.11 -7.35
N LEU A 66 -7.11 23.81 -6.57
CA LEU A 66 -7.22 23.81 -5.11
C LEU A 66 -8.55 24.43 -4.65
N ALA A 67 -8.96 25.55 -5.27
CA ALA A 67 -10.26 26.17 -5.01
C ALA A 67 -11.40 25.19 -5.31
N LYS A 68 -11.32 24.44 -6.42
CA LYS A 68 -12.33 23.44 -6.77
C LYS A 68 -12.36 22.26 -5.78
N ILE A 69 -11.21 21.79 -5.34
CA ILE A 69 -11.09 20.75 -4.31
C ILE A 69 -11.69 21.23 -2.99
N ALA A 70 -11.38 22.47 -2.58
CA ALA A 70 -11.94 23.08 -1.38
C ALA A 70 -13.47 23.22 -1.46
N PHE A 71 -13.99 23.69 -2.59
CA PHE A 71 -15.43 23.80 -2.85
C PHE A 71 -16.13 22.43 -2.77
N VAL A 72 -15.60 21.42 -3.46
CA VAL A 72 -16.17 20.07 -3.43
C VAL A 72 -16.06 19.49 -2.02
N GLY A 73 -14.92 19.66 -1.35
CA GLY A 73 -14.72 19.24 0.03
C GLY A 73 -15.76 19.87 0.98
N HIS A 74 -16.06 21.16 0.83
CA HIS A 74 -17.07 21.85 1.65
C HIS A 74 -18.48 21.30 1.41
N GLN A 75 -18.80 20.84 0.21
CA GLN A 75 -20.11 20.23 -0.09
C GLN A 75 -20.29 18.83 0.53
N LEU A 76 -19.20 18.09 0.72
CA LEU A 76 -19.24 16.67 1.08
C LEU A 76 -18.80 16.39 2.51
N SER A 77 -17.76 17.08 2.94
CA SER A 77 -17.02 16.78 4.16
C SER A 77 -17.46 17.72 5.27
N THR A 78 -17.74 17.14 6.42
CA THR A 78 -18.05 17.87 7.64
C THR A 78 -16.81 18.30 8.44
N SER A 79 -15.59 18.04 7.95
CA SER A 79 -14.39 18.24 8.79
C SER A 79 -13.21 18.96 8.10
N HIS A 80 -12.48 18.28 7.21
CA HIS A 80 -11.18 18.76 6.75
C HIS A 80 -10.73 18.11 5.44
N LEU A 81 -9.77 18.76 4.80
CA LEU A 81 -8.93 18.15 3.78
C LEU A 81 -7.59 17.72 4.38
N HIS A 82 -7.02 16.64 3.85
CA HIS A 82 -5.77 16.06 4.36
C HIS A 82 -4.71 15.95 3.26
N VAL A 83 -3.62 16.70 3.38
CA VAL A 83 -2.41 16.57 2.56
C VAL A 83 -1.59 15.39 3.03
N THR A 84 -1.09 14.58 2.10
CA THR A 84 -0.52 13.27 2.39
C THR A 84 1.00 13.22 2.21
N THR A 85 1.65 12.23 2.82
CA THR A 85 3.08 11.92 2.57
C THR A 85 3.43 11.53 1.13
N ARG A 86 2.43 11.33 0.26
CA ARG A 86 2.62 11.10 -1.18
C ARG A 86 2.32 12.33 -2.05
N GLN A 87 2.24 13.50 -1.42
CA GLN A 87 1.94 14.76 -2.10
C GLN A 87 0.57 14.77 -2.79
N GLU A 88 -0.35 13.94 -2.31
CA GLU A 88 -1.78 13.93 -2.69
C GLU A 88 -2.60 14.71 -1.65
N ILE A 89 -3.88 14.94 -1.96
CA ILE A 89 -4.88 15.47 -1.00
C ILE A 89 -6.08 14.53 -0.89
N GLN A 90 -6.66 14.44 0.30
CA GLN A 90 -7.81 13.58 0.61
C GLN A 90 -9.00 14.40 1.10
N ILE A 91 -10.20 14.00 0.68
CA ILE A 91 -11.49 14.45 1.22
C ILE A 91 -12.03 13.33 2.10
N HIS A 92 -12.23 13.58 3.38
CA HIS A 92 -12.72 12.60 4.36
C HIS A 92 -14.23 12.77 4.62
N ASN A 93 -14.87 11.74 5.19
CA ASN A 93 -16.28 11.75 5.63
C ASN A 93 -17.26 11.98 4.47
N VAL A 94 -17.06 11.26 3.36
CA VAL A 94 -17.90 11.38 2.15
C VAL A 94 -18.90 10.23 2.11
N ASP A 95 -20.17 10.52 1.85
CA ASP A 95 -21.18 9.50 1.60
C ASP A 95 -20.98 8.85 0.23
N ILE A 96 -21.31 7.56 0.09
CA ILE A 96 -20.98 6.81 -1.14
C ILE A 96 -21.73 7.36 -2.36
N GLU A 97 -22.93 7.87 -2.16
CA GLU A 97 -23.79 8.47 -3.18
C GLU A 97 -23.18 9.73 -3.77
N ASP A 98 -22.42 10.48 -2.97
CA ASP A 98 -21.83 11.75 -3.39
C ASP A 98 -20.42 11.58 -3.98
N ALA A 99 -19.81 10.40 -3.83
CA ALA A 99 -18.44 10.13 -4.26
C ALA A 99 -18.26 10.38 -5.77
N ILE A 100 -19.08 9.77 -6.64
CA ILE A 100 -18.93 9.93 -8.09
C ILE A 100 -19.35 11.32 -8.59
N PRO A 101 -20.49 11.90 -8.15
CA PRO A 101 -20.83 13.28 -8.49
C PRO A 101 -19.72 14.28 -8.16
N ALA A 102 -19.03 14.09 -7.02
CA ALA A 102 -17.89 14.89 -6.64
C ALA A 102 -16.68 14.71 -7.56
N LEU A 103 -16.31 13.46 -7.85
CA LEU A 103 -15.17 13.16 -8.72
C LEU A 103 -15.39 13.68 -10.15
N LYS A 104 -16.62 13.64 -10.67
CA LYS A 104 -16.98 14.27 -11.97
C LYS A 104 -16.84 15.80 -11.95
N LYS A 105 -17.05 16.47 -10.81
CA LYS A 105 -16.82 17.92 -10.70
C LYS A 105 -15.32 18.26 -10.72
N LEU A 106 -14.49 17.38 -10.18
CA LEU A 106 -13.03 17.54 -10.09
C LEU A 106 -12.33 17.19 -11.41
N GLU A 107 -12.83 16.18 -12.12
CA GLU A 107 -12.33 15.78 -13.44
C GLU A 107 -12.33 16.96 -14.43
N LYS A 108 -13.38 17.79 -14.40
CA LYS A 108 -13.51 19.01 -15.24
C LYS A 108 -12.40 20.04 -15.07
N VAL A 109 -11.67 20.03 -13.96
CA VAL A 109 -10.52 20.92 -13.70
C VAL A 109 -9.19 20.17 -13.75
N GLY A 110 -9.17 18.96 -14.31
CA GLY A 110 -7.94 18.18 -14.45
C GLY A 110 -7.50 17.48 -13.16
N ILE A 111 -8.42 17.19 -12.23
CA ILE A 111 -8.13 16.39 -11.03
C ILE A 111 -8.77 14.99 -11.13
N SER A 112 -7.94 13.95 -11.01
CA SER A 112 -8.38 12.55 -11.00
C SER A 112 -8.16 11.90 -9.63
N SER A 113 -9.04 10.97 -9.25
CA SER A 113 -8.82 10.05 -8.12
C SER A 113 -8.30 8.67 -8.54
N ALA A 114 -8.22 8.41 -9.85
CA ALA A 114 -7.81 7.12 -10.36
C ALA A 114 -6.36 6.79 -9.96
N GLY A 115 -6.18 5.58 -9.45
CA GLY A 115 -4.92 5.12 -8.85
C GLY A 115 -4.63 5.71 -7.47
N GLY A 116 -5.57 6.43 -6.85
CA GLY A 116 -5.49 6.82 -5.43
C GLY A 116 -5.52 5.59 -4.50
N GLY A 117 -6.02 4.46 -4.98
CA GLY A 117 -6.00 3.19 -4.25
C GLY A 117 -5.81 1.95 -5.07
N GLY A 118 -6.04 0.80 -4.45
CA GLY A 118 -6.00 -0.50 -5.13
C GLY A 118 -4.61 -0.97 -5.54
N ASN A 119 -4.58 -1.95 -6.44
CA ASN A 119 -3.36 -2.44 -7.06
C ASN A 119 -3.09 -1.68 -8.35
N THR A 120 -2.61 -0.45 -8.19
CA THR A 120 -2.50 0.53 -9.27
C THR A 120 -1.15 1.25 -9.22
N VAL A 121 -0.81 1.95 -10.31
CA VAL A 121 0.20 3.01 -10.32
C VAL A 121 -0.29 4.18 -9.46
N ARG A 122 0.42 4.47 -8.37
CA ARG A 122 0.07 5.54 -7.41
C ARG A 122 0.52 6.90 -7.90
N ASN A 123 0.23 7.96 -7.13
CA ASN A 123 0.79 9.28 -7.37
C ASN A 123 2.32 9.21 -7.45
N MET A 124 2.91 9.93 -8.40
CA MET A 124 4.35 10.04 -8.56
C MET A 124 4.85 11.19 -7.69
N MET A 125 5.86 10.90 -6.87
CA MET A 125 6.45 11.90 -5.98
C MET A 125 7.68 12.53 -6.58
N VAL A 126 7.99 13.74 -6.12
CA VAL A 126 9.18 14.50 -6.48
C VAL A 126 9.82 15.09 -5.21
N ASP A 127 11.13 15.36 -5.20
CA ASP A 127 11.68 16.32 -4.25
C ASP A 127 10.92 17.65 -4.43
N ASP A 128 10.27 18.12 -3.37
CA ASP A 128 9.48 19.35 -3.42
C ASP A 128 10.31 20.58 -3.82
N ARG A 129 11.64 20.52 -3.70
CA ARG A 129 12.58 21.55 -4.15
C ARG A 129 12.94 21.50 -5.63
N SER A 130 12.40 20.56 -6.41
CA SER A 130 12.65 20.48 -7.87
C SER A 130 12.34 21.81 -8.58
N GLY A 131 13.35 22.33 -9.27
CA GLY A 131 13.35 23.61 -9.97
C GLY A 131 13.67 24.82 -9.08
N LEU A 132 14.11 24.63 -7.84
CA LEU A 132 14.27 25.73 -6.87
C LEU A 132 15.71 25.92 -6.38
N THR A 133 16.56 24.90 -6.39
CA THR A 133 17.83 24.92 -5.64
C THR A 133 19.04 24.60 -6.51
N ALA A 134 20.21 25.15 -6.17
CA ALA A 134 21.46 24.96 -6.93
C ALA A 134 22.09 23.56 -6.79
N ASP A 135 21.65 22.77 -5.81
CA ASP A 135 22.11 21.39 -5.57
C ASP A 135 21.38 20.34 -6.43
N GLU A 136 20.45 20.76 -7.29
CA GLU A 136 19.82 19.88 -8.29
C GLU A 136 20.68 19.72 -9.54
N GLU A 137 20.59 18.55 -10.17
CA GLU A 137 21.17 18.31 -11.50
C GLU A 137 20.34 19.01 -12.58
N PHE A 138 19.01 18.92 -12.48
CA PHE A 138 18.03 19.62 -13.31
C PHE A 138 16.63 19.52 -12.68
N ASP A 139 15.69 20.36 -13.13
CA ASP A 139 14.28 20.27 -12.71
C ASP A 139 13.63 18.99 -13.25
N VAL A 140 13.21 18.11 -12.33
CA VAL A 140 12.60 16.81 -12.65
C VAL A 140 11.07 16.85 -12.74
N TYR A 141 10.42 17.97 -12.40
CA TYR A 141 8.94 18.06 -12.45
C TYR A 141 8.35 17.75 -13.84
N PRO A 142 8.92 18.24 -14.98
CA PRO A 142 8.43 17.88 -16.31
C PRO A 142 8.38 16.38 -16.55
N TYR A 143 9.36 15.65 -16.02
CA TYR A 143 9.46 14.20 -16.16
C TYR A 143 8.34 13.50 -15.39
N VAL A 144 8.04 13.98 -14.18
CA VAL A 144 6.92 13.47 -13.36
C VAL A 144 5.58 13.68 -14.05
N GLU A 145 5.37 14.86 -14.63
CA GLU A 145 4.13 15.23 -15.32
C GLU A 145 3.84 14.30 -16.51
N GLU A 146 4.83 14.14 -17.39
CA GLU A 146 4.69 13.34 -18.60
C GLU A 146 4.65 11.85 -18.29
N LEU A 147 5.52 11.37 -17.39
CA LEU A 147 5.51 9.97 -17.00
C LEU A 147 4.20 9.57 -16.31
N THR A 148 3.63 10.47 -15.49
CA THR A 148 2.29 10.28 -14.94
C THR A 148 1.27 10.16 -16.06
N SER A 149 1.24 11.11 -16.99
CA SER A 149 0.30 11.17 -18.11
C SER A 149 0.31 9.89 -18.96
N ARG A 150 1.49 9.38 -19.30
CA ARG A 150 1.62 8.16 -20.12
C ARG A 150 1.24 6.91 -19.35
N LEU A 151 1.71 6.73 -18.11
CA LEU A 151 1.43 5.50 -17.34
C LEU A 151 -0.06 5.38 -16.97
N ILE A 152 -0.71 6.47 -16.53
CA ILE A 152 -2.13 6.37 -16.14
C ILE A 152 -3.07 6.22 -17.34
N ALA A 153 -2.61 6.50 -18.56
CA ALA A 153 -3.38 6.25 -19.78
C ALA A 153 -3.42 4.76 -20.15
N GLU A 154 -2.54 3.93 -19.58
CA GLU A 154 -2.53 2.49 -19.85
C GLU A 154 -3.51 1.77 -18.91
N LYS A 155 -4.44 0.99 -19.49
CA LYS A 155 -5.52 0.31 -18.74
C LYS A 155 -5.00 -0.63 -17.65
N ASP A 156 -3.91 -1.33 -17.92
CA ASP A 156 -3.27 -2.28 -17.02
C ASP A 156 -2.62 -1.60 -15.79
N SER A 157 -2.36 -0.29 -15.83
CA SER A 157 -1.91 0.50 -14.67
C SER A 157 -2.89 0.50 -13.50
N PHE A 158 -4.12 0.03 -13.70
CA PHE A 158 -5.15 -0.08 -12.67
C PHE A 158 -5.38 -1.53 -12.17
N THR A 159 -4.66 -2.51 -12.72
CA THR A 159 -4.82 -3.95 -12.42
C THR A 159 -3.48 -4.64 -12.12
N MET A 160 -2.52 -3.91 -11.54
CA MET A 160 -1.21 -4.42 -11.12
C MET A 160 -1.34 -5.57 -10.10
N PRO A 161 -0.29 -6.37 -9.84
CA PRO A 161 -0.31 -7.32 -8.72
C PRO A 161 -0.46 -6.65 -7.35
N ARG A 162 0.20 -5.50 -7.17
CA ARG A 162 0.09 -4.66 -5.98
C ARG A 162 0.41 -3.20 -6.34
N LYS A 163 0.27 -2.28 -5.38
CA LYS A 163 0.62 -0.86 -5.58
C LYS A 163 2.03 -0.68 -6.16
N TYR A 164 2.12 0.15 -7.19
CA TYR A 164 3.35 0.61 -7.85
C TYR A 164 3.57 2.08 -7.47
N LYS A 165 4.64 2.37 -6.72
CA LYS A 165 5.02 3.72 -6.29
C LYS A 165 6.26 4.22 -7.03
N VAL A 166 6.16 5.41 -7.62
CA VAL A 166 7.30 6.12 -8.23
C VAL A 166 7.75 7.26 -7.30
N ALA A 167 9.05 7.51 -7.26
CA ALA A 167 9.65 8.73 -6.68
C ALA A 167 10.84 9.19 -7.52
N ILE A 168 10.92 10.49 -7.76
CA ILE A 168 11.98 11.13 -8.54
C ILE A 168 12.71 12.15 -7.67
N ASP A 169 14.01 11.98 -7.50
CA ASP A 169 14.89 12.91 -6.78
C ASP A 169 15.72 13.74 -7.79
N THR A 170 16.07 14.96 -7.38
CA THR A 170 16.71 15.99 -8.23
C THR A 170 18.22 15.81 -8.40
N SER A 171 18.85 14.91 -7.65
CA SER A 171 20.22 14.47 -7.86
C SER A 171 20.47 13.11 -7.20
N VAL A 172 21.57 12.44 -7.55
CA VAL A 172 22.04 11.26 -6.81
C VAL A 172 22.55 11.64 -5.41
N ALA A 173 23.19 12.81 -5.27
CA ALA A 173 23.83 13.23 -4.02
C ALA A 173 22.82 13.56 -2.90
N THR A 174 21.67 14.11 -3.29
CA THR A 174 20.58 14.51 -2.38
C THR A 174 19.41 13.54 -2.38
N ALA A 175 19.52 12.43 -3.12
CA ALA A 175 18.49 11.41 -3.23
C ALA A 175 18.05 10.88 -1.87
N ASN A 176 16.76 10.60 -1.74
CA ASN A 176 16.18 10.16 -0.48
C ASN A 176 15.05 9.15 -0.71
N TYR A 177 13.96 9.54 -1.38
CA TYR A 177 12.75 8.69 -1.46
C TYR A 177 12.80 7.71 -2.62
N SER A 178 13.60 7.99 -3.66
CA SER A 178 13.84 7.06 -4.75
C SER A 178 14.35 5.71 -4.25
N TYR A 179 15.13 5.67 -3.16
CA TYR A 179 15.61 4.44 -2.55
C TYR A 179 14.49 3.52 -2.05
N ILE A 180 13.32 4.03 -1.67
CA ILE A 180 12.22 3.23 -1.08
C ILE A 180 10.98 3.16 -1.97
N ALA A 181 11.08 3.62 -3.21
CA ALA A 181 10.04 3.54 -4.22
C ALA A 181 10.13 2.23 -5.02
N ASP A 182 9.01 1.80 -5.60
CA ASP A 182 9.03 0.67 -6.54
C ASP A 182 9.81 1.04 -7.82
N LEU A 183 9.69 2.29 -8.28
CA LEU A 183 10.59 2.91 -9.27
C LEU A 183 11.21 4.17 -8.65
N GLY A 184 12.50 4.09 -8.35
CA GLY A 184 13.33 5.18 -7.89
C GLY A 184 14.14 5.77 -9.04
N LEU A 185 13.98 7.07 -9.27
CA LEU A 185 14.69 7.81 -10.30
C LEU A 185 15.51 8.91 -9.64
N GLN A 186 16.82 8.92 -9.88
CA GLN A 186 17.74 9.93 -9.33
C GLN A 186 18.35 10.67 -10.49
N ALA A 187 18.03 11.96 -10.65
CA ALA A 187 18.55 12.76 -11.75
C ALA A 187 20.09 12.76 -11.74
N ARG A 188 20.66 12.74 -12.95
CA ARG A 188 22.11 12.67 -13.16
C ARG A 188 22.45 13.24 -14.52
N ILE A 189 23.54 14.02 -14.60
CA ILE A 189 24.17 14.38 -15.87
C ILE A 189 25.42 13.52 -16.08
N LYS A 190 25.56 12.93 -17.27
CA LYS A 190 26.74 12.16 -17.68
C LYS A 190 27.12 12.54 -19.11
N ASP A 191 28.37 12.95 -19.30
CA ASP A 191 28.90 13.37 -20.61
C ASP A 191 28.04 14.44 -21.32
N GLY A 192 27.49 15.38 -20.54
CA GLY A 192 26.62 16.47 -21.02
C GLY A 192 25.17 16.03 -21.35
N GLN A 193 24.81 14.76 -21.14
CA GLN A 193 23.46 14.25 -21.36
C GLN A 193 22.70 14.13 -20.04
N ARG A 194 21.43 14.54 -20.06
CA ARG A 194 20.49 14.35 -18.93
C ARG A 194 19.98 12.91 -18.91
N GLY A 195 19.83 12.38 -17.71
CA GLY A 195 19.34 11.03 -17.47
C GLY A 195 19.14 10.75 -15.99
N PHE A 196 19.01 9.47 -15.67
CA PHE A 196 18.69 9.04 -14.31
C PHE A 196 19.50 7.80 -13.91
N ARG A 197 19.99 7.77 -12.68
CA ARG A 197 20.26 6.50 -12.00
C ARG A 197 18.91 5.88 -11.62
N VAL A 198 18.75 4.58 -11.85
CA VAL A 198 17.46 3.89 -11.71
C VAL A 198 17.58 2.75 -10.71
N LEU A 199 16.74 2.79 -9.68
CA LEU A 199 16.56 1.74 -8.69
C LEU A 199 15.14 1.19 -8.77
N ILE A 200 14.96 -0.12 -8.61
CA ILE A 200 13.64 -0.76 -8.66
C ILE A 200 13.33 -1.59 -7.42
N ALA A 201 12.05 -1.78 -7.14
CA ALA A 201 11.50 -2.65 -6.11
C ALA A 201 11.83 -2.28 -4.65
N GLY A 202 12.05 -0.99 -4.34
CA GLY A 202 12.19 -0.49 -2.97
C GLY A 202 10.89 -0.51 -2.14
N SER A 203 11.02 -0.51 -0.81
CA SER A 203 9.90 -0.49 0.12
C SER A 203 10.30 -0.07 1.54
N ALA A 204 9.60 0.90 2.12
CA ALA A 204 9.69 1.26 3.55
C ALA A 204 8.72 0.49 4.48
N ALA A 205 7.80 -0.33 3.93
CA ALA A 205 6.93 -1.16 4.77
C ALA A 205 7.57 -2.51 5.09
N SER A 206 7.04 -3.25 6.08
CA SER A 206 7.43 -4.60 6.54
C SER A 206 8.24 -5.43 5.54
N ASN A 207 9.37 -6.00 6.00
CA ASN A 207 10.44 -6.53 5.13
C ASN A 207 10.93 -5.44 4.18
N ALA A 208 11.27 -4.31 4.77
CA ALA A 208 11.69 -3.10 4.08
C ALA A 208 13.07 -3.32 3.46
N HIS A 209 13.29 -2.72 2.29
CA HIS A 209 14.52 -2.83 1.51
C HIS A 209 14.64 -1.63 0.58
N THR A 210 15.85 -1.20 0.28
CA THR A 210 16.10 -0.15 -0.71
C THR A 210 16.00 -0.70 -2.14
N GLY A 211 15.85 0.14 -3.15
CA GLY A 211 15.73 -0.34 -4.53
C GLY A 211 17.03 -0.98 -5.01
N TRP A 212 16.92 -2.01 -5.85
CA TRP A 212 18.07 -2.57 -6.55
C TRP A 212 18.39 -1.70 -7.76
N GLU A 213 19.65 -1.26 -7.86
CA GLU A 213 20.12 -0.50 -9.02
C GLU A 213 20.11 -1.37 -10.28
N VAL A 214 19.48 -0.86 -11.34
CA VAL A 214 19.42 -1.51 -12.67
C VAL A 214 20.08 -0.67 -13.75
N PHE A 215 20.19 0.64 -13.55
CA PHE A 215 20.96 1.53 -14.42
C PHE A 215 21.73 2.54 -13.57
N ASP A 216 23.06 2.61 -13.75
CA ASP A 216 23.90 3.71 -13.26
C ASP A 216 23.51 5.03 -13.94
N PHE A 217 23.15 4.95 -15.22
CA PHE A 217 22.67 6.06 -16.03
C PHE A 217 21.74 5.55 -17.14
N LEU A 218 20.51 6.04 -17.14
CA LEU A 218 19.49 5.85 -18.18
C LEU A 218 19.25 7.21 -18.86
N PRO A 219 19.53 7.35 -20.17
CA PRO A 219 19.20 8.57 -20.90
C PRO A 219 17.71 8.91 -20.79
N GLU A 220 17.38 10.20 -20.70
CA GLU A 220 15.99 10.64 -20.51
C GLU A 220 15.01 10.11 -21.56
N LYS A 221 15.46 9.95 -22.81
CA LYS A 221 14.64 9.41 -23.91
C LYS A 221 14.08 8.01 -23.65
N ASP A 222 14.72 7.25 -22.76
CA ASP A 222 14.33 5.88 -22.43
C ASP A 222 13.51 5.79 -21.12
N LEU A 223 13.17 6.93 -20.51
CA LEU A 223 12.53 6.96 -19.20
C LEU A 223 11.17 6.25 -19.15
N TYR A 224 10.31 6.51 -20.14
CA TYR A 224 9.01 5.83 -20.22
C TYR A 224 9.18 4.33 -20.47
N ARG A 225 10.17 3.93 -21.26
CA ARG A 225 10.49 2.50 -21.49
C ARG A 225 10.87 1.81 -20.20
N ALA A 226 11.73 2.41 -19.38
CA ALA A 226 12.11 1.84 -18.09
C ALA A 226 10.91 1.68 -17.15
N ALA A 227 10.06 2.70 -17.05
CA ALA A 227 8.87 2.64 -16.21
C ALA A 227 7.86 1.57 -16.69
N LYS A 228 7.63 1.49 -18.01
CA LYS A 228 6.74 0.52 -18.65
C LYS A 228 7.31 -0.91 -18.57
N ALA A 229 8.61 -1.08 -18.77
CA ALA A 229 9.29 -2.37 -18.59
C ALA A 229 9.10 -2.89 -17.16
N LEU A 230 9.25 -2.02 -16.15
CA LEU A 230 9.03 -2.42 -14.76
C LEU A 230 7.56 -2.82 -14.52
N LYS A 231 6.62 -2.13 -15.16
CA LYS A 231 5.19 -2.47 -15.11
C LYS A 231 4.94 -3.85 -15.71
N ASN A 232 5.41 -4.10 -16.93
CA ASN A 232 5.28 -5.38 -17.64
C ASN A 232 5.92 -6.52 -16.84
N TRP A 233 7.16 -6.31 -16.39
CA TRP A 233 7.89 -7.23 -15.54
C TRP A 233 7.11 -7.56 -14.26
N PHE A 234 6.56 -6.55 -13.60
CA PHE A 234 5.78 -6.80 -12.40
C PHE A 234 4.46 -7.51 -12.71
N HIS A 235 3.77 -7.18 -13.80
CA HIS A 235 2.57 -7.90 -14.25
C HIS A 235 2.85 -9.40 -14.44
N LYS A 236 3.97 -9.72 -15.09
CA LYS A 236 4.35 -11.08 -15.48
C LYS A 236 4.89 -11.92 -14.33
N TYR A 237 5.69 -11.33 -13.45
CA TYR A 237 6.42 -12.08 -12.41
C TYR A 237 5.94 -11.80 -10.98
N GLY A 238 5.12 -10.76 -10.77
CA GLY A 238 4.63 -10.36 -9.46
C GLY A 238 3.60 -11.34 -8.89
N ASN A 239 3.74 -11.66 -7.60
CA ASN A 239 2.78 -12.53 -6.93
C ASN A 239 1.42 -11.85 -6.78
N ARG A 240 0.39 -12.48 -7.35
CA ARG A 240 -0.99 -12.01 -7.26
C ARG A 240 -1.73 -12.69 -6.11
N ARG A 241 -1.52 -13.99 -5.89
CA ARG A 241 -2.25 -14.84 -4.94
C ARG A 241 -2.09 -14.42 -3.47
N ASN A 242 -0.87 -14.14 -3.03
CA ASN A 242 -0.58 -13.77 -1.65
C ASN A 242 -0.30 -12.27 -1.52
N ARG A 243 -1.30 -11.51 -1.08
CA ARG A 243 -1.22 -10.07 -0.83
C ARG A 243 -0.06 -9.61 0.07
N HIS A 244 0.43 -10.47 0.98
CA HIS A 244 1.56 -10.16 1.86
C HIS A 244 2.92 -10.32 1.17
N LYS A 245 2.96 -11.10 0.08
CA LYS A 245 4.12 -11.32 -0.79
C LYS A 245 3.98 -10.66 -2.17
N ALA A 246 2.98 -9.78 -2.35
CA ALA A 246 2.61 -9.26 -3.66
C ALA A 246 3.40 -8.02 -4.14
N ARG A 247 4.27 -7.42 -3.33
CA ARG A 247 5.08 -6.24 -3.76
C ARG A 247 6.25 -6.66 -4.64
N MET A 248 6.72 -5.76 -5.53
CA MET A 248 7.80 -6.03 -6.50
C MET A 248 9.05 -6.67 -5.90
N ARG A 249 9.45 -6.29 -4.67
CA ARG A 249 10.60 -6.89 -3.98
C ARG A 249 10.57 -8.41 -3.85
N TYR A 250 9.37 -9.01 -3.80
CA TYR A 250 9.26 -10.46 -3.65
C TYR A 250 9.62 -11.20 -4.94
N VAL A 251 9.61 -10.53 -6.10
CA VAL A 251 10.17 -11.09 -7.33
C VAL A 251 11.68 -11.31 -7.15
N PHE A 252 12.39 -10.34 -6.56
CA PHE A 252 13.81 -10.50 -6.23
C PHE A 252 14.05 -11.63 -5.22
N TYR A 253 13.19 -11.78 -4.21
CA TYR A 253 13.33 -12.89 -3.25
C TYR A 253 13.03 -14.27 -3.87
N LYS A 254 12.18 -14.33 -4.89
CA LYS A 254 11.81 -15.57 -5.58
C LYS A 254 12.87 -16.01 -6.59
N TYR A 255 13.33 -15.09 -7.45
CA TYR A 255 14.22 -15.40 -8.56
C TYR A 255 15.70 -15.16 -8.26
N GLY A 256 16.01 -14.41 -7.18
CA GLY A 256 17.36 -13.90 -6.92
C GLY A 256 17.65 -12.63 -7.71
N THR A 257 18.63 -11.85 -7.23
CA THR A 257 18.93 -10.51 -7.77
C THR A 257 19.29 -10.51 -9.25
N GLU A 258 20.21 -11.38 -9.67
CA GLU A 258 20.71 -11.38 -11.05
C GLU A 258 19.61 -11.75 -12.04
N GLU A 259 18.83 -12.80 -11.75
CA GLU A 259 17.75 -13.23 -12.64
C GLU A 259 16.60 -12.22 -12.66
N ALA A 260 16.22 -11.64 -11.52
CA ALA A 260 15.21 -10.58 -11.46
C ALA A 260 15.61 -9.37 -12.32
N LYS A 261 16.88 -8.94 -12.27
CA LYS A 261 17.40 -7.86 -13.13
C LYS A 261 17.43 -8.26 -14.60
N ARG A 262 17.88 -9.48 -14.92
CA ARG A 262 17.91 -9.99 -16.30
C ARG A 262 16.52 -9.94 -16.94
N LEU A 263 15.50 -10.43 -16.23
CA LEU A 263 14.10 -10.42 -16.69
C LEU A 263 13.57 -9.00 -16.89
N TYR A 264 13.94 -8.04 -16.04
CA TYR A 264 13.56 -6.64 -16.23
C TYR A 264 14.25 -6.02 -17.46
N LEU A 265 15.54 -6.27 -17.63
CA LEU A 265 16.32 -5.77 -18.77
C LEU A 265 15.83 -6.36 -20.10
N GLU A 266 15.34 -7.61 -20.10
CA GLU A 266 14.71 -8.24 -21.27
C GLU A 266 13.46 -7.47 -21.72
N GLU A 267 12.55 -7.15 -20.78
CA GLU A 267 11.36 -6.33 -21.06
C GLU A 267 11.75 -4.91 -21.54
N PHE A 268 12.81 -4.33 -20.97
CA PHE A 268 13.32 -3.01 -21.37
C PHE A 268 13.89 -3.02 -22.80
N GLU A 269 14.76 -3.97 -23.14
CA GLU A 269 15.37 -4.06 -24.47
C GLU A 269 14.35 -4.40 -25.57
N GLU A 270 13.26 -5.12 -25.24
CA GLU A 270 12.15 -5.31 -26.18
C GLU A 270 11.46 -3.98 -26.50
N LEU A 271 11.09 -3.20 -25.47
CA LEU A 271 10.45 -1.88 -25.65
C LEU A 271 11.36 -0.86 -26.35
N LYS A 272 12.68 -1.03 -26.26
CA LYS A 272 13.67 -0.18 -26.91
C LYS A 272 13.66 -0.29 -28.43
N LYS A 273 13.12 -1.39 -28.98
CA LYS A 273 12.96 -1.58 -30.43
C LYS A 273 11.89 -0.67 -31.03
N ASP A 274 10.94 -0.20 -30.22
CA ASP A 274 9.89 0.71 -30.64
C ASP A 274 10.30 2.17 -30.39
N GLY A 275 10.75 2.87 -31.44
CA GLY A 275 11.11 4.29 -31.36
C GLY A 275 9.92 5.23 -31.07
N SER A 276 8.67 4.80 -31.30
CA SER A 276 7.49 5.67 -31.13
C SER A 276 7.19 6.02 -29.67
N ILE A 277 7.81 5.30 -28.74
CA ILE A 277 7.66 5.51 -27.30
C ILE A 277 8.84 6.25 -26.66
N ASP A 278 9.71 6.88 -27.48
CA ASP A 278 10.72 7.82 -26.98
C ASP A 278 10.06 8.84 -26.03
N PHE A 279 10.79 9.16 -24.96
CA PHE A 279 10.35 10.09 -23.94
C PHE A 279 10.88 11.48 -24.24
N GLU A 280 9.98 12.46 -24.22
CA GLU A 280 10.33 13.87 -24.32
C GLU A 280 9.75 14.58 -23.10
N ALA A 281 10.60 15.25 -22.34
CA ALA A 281 10.15 16.08 -21.24
C ALA A 281 9.37 17.28 -21.81
N PRO A 282 8.14 17.55 -21.35
CA PRO A 282 7.39 18.70 -21.81
C PRO A 282 8.07 19.98 -21.36
N ALA A 283 7.86 21.08 -22.10
CA ALA A 283 8.18 22.40 -21.58
C ALA A 283 7.39 22.64 -20.29
N LEU A 284 8.01 23.26 -19.28
CA LEU A 284 7.31 23.72 -18.08
C LEU A 284 6.23 24.72 -18.51
N PRO A 285 4.93 24.35 -18.48
CA PRO A 285 3.88 25.22 -19.02
C PRO A 285 3.39 26.23 -17.98
N LEU A 286 3.95 26.20 -16.78
CA LEU A 286 3.43 26.89 -15.62
C LEU A 286 4.22 28.16 -15.37
N GLU A 287 3.47 29.22 -15.08
CA GLU A 287 4.00 30.56 -14.91
C GLU A 287 3.92 31.01 -13.45
N HIS A 288 4.79 31.96 -13.13
CA HIS A 288 4.67 32.81 -11.96
C HIS A 288 4.59 34.27 -12.42
N HIS A 289 3.95 35.12 -11.64
CA HIS A 289 3.88 36.55 -11.93
C HIS A 289 3.90 37.38 -10.64
N LYS A 290 4.22 38.66 -10.80
CA LYS A 290 4.11 39.62 -9.70
C LYS A 290 2.62 39.95 -9.46
N PRO A 291 2.16 39.94 -8.20
CA PRO A 291 0.79 40.29 -7.89
C PRO A 291 0.49 41.77 -8.17
N ASN A 292 -0.79 42.10 -8.40
CA ASN A 292 -1.26 43.46 -8.67
C ASN A 292 -1.67 44.21 -7.38
N PHE A 293 -0.86 44.11 -6.33
CA PHE A 293 -1.04 44.83 -5.07
C PHE A 293 0.33 45.21 -4.50
N PRO A 294 0.44 46.26 -3.65
CA PRO A 294 1.73 46.68 -3.13
C PRO A 294 2.30 45.72 -2.07
N PRO A 295 3.64 45.64 -1.94
CA PRO A 295 4.30 45.00 -0.81
C PRO A 295 3.90 45.59 0.55
N LEU A 296 3.77 44.74 1.57
CA LEU A 296 3.54 45.17 2.95
C LEU A 296 4.86 45.47 3.68
N LYS A 297 4.79 46.29 4.72
CA LYS A 297 5.93 46.52 5.62
C LYS A 297 6.13 45.32 6.54
N ALA A 298 7.39 44.95 6.79
CA ALA A 298 7.74 43.85 7.68
C ALA A 298 7.34 44.18 9.14
N PRO A 299 6.52 43.34 9.80
CA PRO A 299 6.34 43.39 11.26
C PRO A 299 7.59 42.87 11.99
N THR A 300 7.68 43.08 13.31
CA THR A 300 8.86 42.73 14.12
C THR A 300 9.20 41.24 14.16
N ASP A 301 8.20 40.37 14.04
CA ASP A 301 8.37 38.91 14.10
C ASP A 301 8.54 38.24 12.73
N PHE A 302 8.54 39.03 11.65
CA PHE A 302 8.77 38.56 10.28
C PHE A 302 10.13 37.87 10.12
N GLU A 303 11.21 38.40 10.71
CA GLU A 303 12.55 37.85 10.54
C GLU A 303 12.71 36.46 11.16
N THR A 304 12.00 36.19 12.27
CA THR A 304 11.98 34.84 12.86
C THR A 304 11.30 33.84 11.94
N TRP A 305 10.16 34.22 11.35
CA TRP A 305 9.48 33.39 10.36
C TRP A 305 10.33 33.20 9.10
N LYS A 306 10.91 34.28 8.56
CA LYS A 306 11.74 34.25 7.35
C LYS A 306 12.91 33.28 7.53
N ARG A 307 13.60 33.32 8.67
CA ARG A 307 14.69 32.39 9.00
C ARG A 307 14.23 30.92 9.04
N ARG A 308 13.04 30.65 9.57
CA ARG A 308 12.57 29.28 9.82
C ARG A 308 11.88 28.64 8.62
N TYR A 309 11.12 29.41 7.86
CA TYR A 309 10.16 28.87 6.91
C TYR A 309 10.35 29.35 5.49
N ALA A 310 11.16 30.40 5.25
CA ALA A 310 11.38 30.96 3.92
C ALA A 310 12.82 30.76 3.46
N HIS A 311 12.96 30.43 2.18
CA HIS A 311 14.23 30.07 1.56
C HIS A 311 14.35 30.74 0.19
N LYS A 312 15.57 31.16 -0.13
CA LYS A 312 15.86 31.75 -1.44
C LYS A 312 15.91 30.65 -2.51
N GLN A 313 15.33 30.91 -3.69
CA GLN A 313 15.56 30.07 -4.86
C GLN A 313 16.96 30.34 -5.41
N THR A 314 17.71 29.29 -5.71
CA THR A 314 19.15 29.40 -6.06
C THR A 314 19.53 28.70 -7.37
N ASN A 315 18.59 28.08 -8.09
CA ASN A 315 18.94 27.36 -9.32
C ASN A 315 19.57 28.25 -10.41
N ALA A 316 20.55 27.67 -11.11
CA ALA A 316 21.40 28.40 -12.06
C ALA A 316 20.72 28.64 -13.42
N GLU A 317 19.74 27.82 -13.80
CA GLU A 317 18.96 27.96 -15.03
C GLU A 317 17.66 28.75 -14.75
N GLY A 318 17.72 30.09 -14.74
CA GLY A 318 16.50 30.90 -14.96
C GLY A 318 16.10 31.95 -13.93
N LEU A 319 16.86 32.20 -12.86
CA LEU A 319 16.53 33.30 -11.93
C LEU A 319 16.86 34.67 -12.54
N LYS A 320 15.93 35.19 -13.35
CA LYS A 320 15.90 36.61 -13.75
C LYS A 320 15.43 37.51 -12.60
N GLU A 321 14.78 36.93 -11.58
CA GLU A 321 14.19 37.62 -10.45
C GLU A 321 14.63 36.98 -9.12
N ASN A 322 14.65 37.79 -8.06
CA ASN A 322 14.99 37.33 -6.71
C ASN A 322 13.77 36.65 -6.06
N LEU A 323 13.60 35.37 -6.39
CA LEU A 323 12.47 34.54 -5.96
C LEU A 323 12.80 33.72 -4.71
N TRP A 324 11.75 33.43 -3.96
CA TRP A 324 11.76 32.70 -2.69
C TRP A 324 10.63 31.68 -2.67
N TYR A 325 10.80 30.69 -1.80
CA TYR A 325 9.75 29.75 -1.44
C TYR A 325 9.63 29.69 0.08
N ALA A 326 8.46 29.29 0.57
CA ALA A 326 8.19 29.10 1.98
C ALA A 326 7.27 27.90 2.24
N TYR A 327 7.27 27.40 3.46
CA TYR A 327 6.39 26.29 3.86
C TYR A 327 5.25 26.77 4.76
N ILE A 328 4.02 26.35 4.45
CA ILE A 328 2.86 26.42 5.33
C ILE A 328 2.76 25.08 6.06
N PRO A 329 3.05 25.04 7.37
CA PRO A 329 2.87 23.83 8.14
C PRO A 329 1.39 23.51 8.31
N LEU A 330 1.01 22.24 8.08
CA LEU A 330 -0.33 21.75 8.33
C LEU A 330 -0.27 20.70 9.44
N ARG A 331 -0.99 20.94 10.53
CA ARG A 331 -1.00 20.04 11.68
C ARG A 331 -1.64 18.71 11.29
N HIS A 332 -0.87 17.61 11.31
CA HIS A 332 -1.28 16.28 10.82
C HIS A 332 -1.65 16.21 9.32
N GLY A 333 -1.19 17.18 8.53
CA GLY A 333 -1.63 17.37 7.15
C GLY A 333 -3.05 17.91 7.00
N ASN A 334 -3.75 18.27 8.08
CA ASN A 334 -5.17 18.60 8.05
C ASN A 334 -5.41 20.12 8.13
N ASN A 335 -6.39 20.60 7.38
CA ASN A 335 -6.99 21.92 7.60
C ASN A 335 -8.42 21.98 7.04
N SER A 336 -9.19 23.00 7.42
CA SER A 336 -10.57 23.18 6.94
C SER A 336 -10.62 23.43 5.44
N THR A 337 -11.77 23.18 4.82
CA THR A 337 -12.00 23.48 3.40
C THR A 337 -11.89 24.98 3.14
N ASP A 338 -12.38 25.82 4.06
CA ASP A 338 -12.29 27.28 3.97
C ASP A 338 -10.83 27.76 3.95
N PHE A 339 -9.95 27.15 4.77
CA PHE A 339 -8.51 27.44 4.72
C PHE A 339 -7.93 27.19 3.33
N PHE A 340 -8.22 26.03 2.72
CA PHE A 340 -7.70 25.72 1.38
C PHE A 340 -8.31 26.63 0.30
N ALA A 341 -9.56 27.06 0.46
CA ALA A 341 -10.18 28.03 -0.43
C ALA A 341 -9.49 29.39 -0.35
N GLU A 342 -9.22 29.91 0.85
CA GLU A 342 -8.49 31.16 1.03
C GLU A 342 -7.03 31.07 0.51
N VAL A 343 -6.35 29.94 0.74
CA VAL A 343 -5.01 29.67 0.18
C VAL A 343 -5.03 29.73 -1.34
N ALA A 344 -6.02 29.08 -1.96
CA ALA A 344 -6.18 29.09 -3.41
C ALA A 344 -6.45 30.50 -3.96
N GLU A 345 -7.40 31.23 -3.38
CA GLU A 345 -7.75 32.58 -3.81
C GLU A 345 -6.57 33.54 -3.70
N TYR A 346 -5.89 33.53 -2.54
CA TYR A 346 -4.80 34.47 -2.29
C TYR A 346 -3.56 34.16 -3.14
N LEU A 347 -3.14 32.89 -3.21
CA LEU A 347 -1.97 32.50 -3.98
C LEU A 347 -2.21 32.55 -5.49
N GLY A 348 -3.47 32.58 -5.95
CA GLY A 348 -3.84 32.82 -7.34
C GLY A 348 -3.22 34.09 -7.95
N ASN A 349 -2.88 35.08 -7.12
CA ASN A 349 -2.21 36.32 -7.54
C ASN A 349 -0.73 36.17 -7.91
N TYR A 350 -0.14 34.97 -7.76
CA TYR A 350 1.28 34.70 -8.00
C TYR A 350 1.51 33.73 -9.16
N GLY A 351 0.45 33.18 -9.79
CA GLY A 351 0.53 32.26 -10.92
C GLY A 351 0.16 30.82 -10.61
N ASN A 352 0.35 29.94 -11.59
CA ASN A 352 -0.09 28.54 -11.49
C ASN A 352 0.96 27.61 -10.85
N ASP A 353 2.25 28.00 -10.88
CA ASP A 353 3.35 27.23 -10.28
C ASP A 353 3.66 27.66 -8.83
N VAL A 354 2.65 28.05 -8.06
CA VAL A 354 2.83 28.63 -6.72
C VAL A 354 2.60 27.64 -5.58
N ILE A 355 1.74 26.62 -5.76
CA ILE A 355 1.37 25.68 -4.69
C ILE A 355 1.90 24.28 -5.00
N ARG A 356 2.64 23.70 -4.04
CA ARG A 356 3.08 22.30 -4.10
C ARG A 356 2.88 21.60 -2.75
N PHE A 357 2.25 20.44 -2.74
CA PHE A 357 2.18 19.58 -1.56
C PHE A 357 3.50 18.85 -1.34
N THR A 358 3.89 18.72 -0.07
CA THR A 358 5.14 18.09 0.32
C THR A 358 4.91 16.74 0.98
N LYS A 359 5.93 15.88 0.96
CA LYS A 359 5.97 14.61 1.68
C LYS A 359 5.92 14.74 3.21
N LYS A 360 6.09 15.96 3.74
CA LYS A 360 5.96 16.30 5.16
C LYS A 360 4.53 16.68 5.53
N GLU A 361 3.57 16.47 4.61
CA GLU A 361 2.16 16.82 4.81
C GLU A 361 1.96 18.34 4.93
N GLN A 362 2.76 19.12 4.19
CA GLN A 362 2.74 20.59 4.20
C GLN A 362 2.43 21.15 2.81
N ILE A 363 2.23 22.47 2.74
CA ILE A 363 2.16 23.21 1.48
C ILE A 363 3.46 24.00 1.32
N GLN A 364 4.16 23.81 0.22
CA GLN A 364 5.20 24.72 -0.25
C GLN A 364 4.54 25.80 -1.12
N VAL A 365 4.82 27.05 -0.78
CA VAL A 365 4.48 28.24 -1.56
C VAL A 365 5.76 28.70 -2.25
N ARG A 366 5.82 28.67 -3.57
CA ARG A 366 7.06 28.90 -4.34
C ARG A 366 6.91 30.01 -5.37
N ASN A 367 8.03 30.44 -5.96
CA ASN A 367 8.10 31.51 -6.95
C ASN A 367 7.60 32.87 -6.44
N ILE A 368 7.88 33.19 -5.18
CA ILE A 368 7.48 34.45 -4.54
C ILE A 368 8.60 35.48 -4.66
N PRO A 369 8.39 36.66 -5.28
CA PRO A 369 9.41 37.71 -5.25
C PRO A 369 9.68 38.18 -3.82
N GLU A 370 10.96 38.43 -3.48
CA GLU A 370 11.37 38.72 -2.10
C GLU A 370 10.54 39.84 -1.43
N GLU A 371 10.21 40.89 -2.17
CA GLU A 371 9.43 42.03 -1.68
C GLU A 371 8.04 41.63 -1.16
N TYR A 372 7.48 40.51 -1.62
CA TYR A 372 6.16 40.01 -1.23
C TYR A 372 6.20 38.96 -0.11
N LEU A 373 7.37 38.61 0.43
CA LEU A 373 7.43 37.68 1.58
C LEU A 373 6.66 38.21 2.79
N THR A 374 6.63 39.53 2.99
CA THR A 374 5.85 40.17 4.06
C THR A 374 4.34 39.99 3.85
N ASN A 375 3.89 39.99 2.59
CA ASN A 375 2.50 39.70 2.22
C ASN A 375 2.16 38.23 2.51
N ILE A 376 3.03 37.29 2.11
CA ILE A 376 2.87 35.85 2.43
C ILE A 376 2.78 35.65 3.95
N TYR A 377 3.67 36.27 4.70
CA TYR A 377 3.67 36.18 6.16
C TYR A 377 2.38 36.73 6.79
N ALA A 378 1.95 37.93 6.36
CA ALA A 378 0.71 38.55 6.85
C ALA A 378 -0.52 37.68 6.52
N PHE A 379 -0.53 37.06 5.34
CA PHE A 379 -1.56 36.12 4.94
C PHE A 379 -1.59 34.87 5.84
N PHE A 380 -0.44 34.25 6.11
CA PHE A 380 -0.39 33.07 6.99
C PHE A 380 -0.85 33.40 8.42
N LYS A 381 -0.53 34.61 8.92
CA LYS A 381 -1.07 35.11 10.18
C LYS A 381 -2.58 35.26 10.16
N LYS A 382 -3.14 35.86 9.10
CA LYS A 382 -4.59 36.04 8.94
C LYS A 382 -5.32 34.70 8.97
N LEU A 383 -4.79 33.69 8.29
CA LEU A 383 -5.35 32.34 8.26
C LEU A 383 -5.30 31.62 9.62
N GLY A 384 -4.62 32.20 10.62
CA GLY A 384 -4.42 31.52 11.89
C GLY A 384 -3.62 30.23 11.74
N VAL A 385 -2.67 30.19 10.80
CA VAL A 385 -1.69 29.09 10.71
C VAL A 385 -0.94 29.08 12.04
N TYR A 386 -1.40 28.20 12.93
CA TYR A 386 -1.21 28.23 14.39
C TYR A 386 0.26 28.11 14.86
N GLN A 387 1.23 28.08 13.94
CA GLN A 387 2.57 27.56 14.22
C GLN A 387 3.69 28.23 13.42
N ILE A 388 3.46 29.36 12.73
CA ILE A 388 4.52 30.03 11.93
C ILE A 388 5.63 30.65 12.81
N ASP A 389 5.41 30.71 14.11
CA ASP A 389 6.32 31.14 15.16
C ASP A 389 6.89 29.98 15.98
N TYR A 390 6.52 28.73 15.66
CA TYR A 390 7.10 27.55 16.30
C TYR A 390 8.43 27.16 15.64
N PRO A 391 9.29 26.42 16.34
CA PRO A 391 10.48 25.81 15.74
C PRO A 391 10.09 24.77 14.67
N VAL A 392 10.85 24.72 13.58
CA VAL A 392 10.54 23.89 12.40
C VAL A 392 10.38 22.41 12.76
N VAL A 393 11.20 21.89 13.67
CA VAL A 393 11.14 20.49 14.15
C VAL A 393 9.77 20.11 14.73
N VAL A 394 9.06 21.05 15.37
CA VAL A 394 7.71 20.81 15.94
C VAL A 394 6.65 20.80 14.85
N THR A 395 6.81 21.64 13.82
CA THR A 395 5.90 21.72 12.68
C THR A 395 6.14 20.65 11.62
N ASN A 396 7.30 19.98 11.66
CA ASN A 396 7.68 18.88 10.76
C ASN A 396 7.28 17.50 11.29
N LEU A 397 6.76 17.40 12.51
CA LEU A 397 6.26 16.14 13.07
C LEU A 397 5.18 15.55 12.16
N THR A 398 5.49 14.44 11.50
CA THR A 398 4.60 13.81 10.50
C THR A 398 3.94 12.58 11.08
N CYS A 399 2.66 12.35 10.77
CA CYS A 399 2.02 11.10 11.14
C CYS A 399 0.95 10.62 10.18
N CYS A 400 0.70 9.31 10.14
CA CYS A 400 -0.43 8.80 9.37
C CYS A 400 -1.75 9.01 10.12
N THR A 401 -2.87 8.84 9.43
CA THR A 401 -4.19 8.98 10.05
C THR A 401 -4.42 7.99 11.20
N GLY A 402 -3.79 6.82 11.16
CA GLY A 402 -3.89 5.80 12.22
C GLY A 402 -5.33 5.41 12.58
N ALA A 403 -5.54 5.00 13.83
CA ALA A 403 -6.81 4.48 14.33
C ALA A 403 -8.00 5.45 14.23
N ASP A 404 -7.74 6.73 13.97
CA ASP A 404 -8.74 7.80 13.86
C ASP A 404 -9.79 7.49 12.78
N THR A 405 -9.35 7.27 11.54
CA THR A 405 -10.23 6.88 10.42
C THR A 405 -9.78 5.62 9.68
N CYS A 406 -8.53 5.18 9.85
CA CYS A 406 -8.01 4.01 9.13
C CYS A 406 -8.50 2.71 9.78
N ARG A 407 -9.11 1.84 8.98
CA ARG A 407 -9.54 0.49 9.40
C ARG A 407 -8.39 -0.41 9.89
N LEU A 408 -7.15 -0.10 9.48
CA LEU A 408 -5.93 -0.82 9.87
C LEU A 408 -5.14 -0.16 11.01
N GLY A 409 -5.57 1.00 11.49
CA GLY A 409 -4.87 1.70 12.56
C GLY A 409 -4.91 0.89 13.86
N ILE A 410 -3.74 0.68 14.47
CA ILE A 410 -3.60 0.08 15.80
C ILE A 410 -3.76 1.17 16.85
N CYS A 411 -2.92 2.20 16.75
CA CYS A 411 -2.85 3.31 17.70
C CYS A 411 -3.29 4.64 17.05
N LEU A 412 -3.45 5.69 17.88
CA LEU A 412 -3.80 7.08 17.52
C LEU A 412 -2.54 7.97 17.45
N PRO A 413 -1.80 7.97 16.31
CA PRO A 413 -0.54 8.69 16.19
C PRO A 413 -0.71 10.21 16.17
N LYS A 414 -1.86 10.74 15.73
CA LYS A 414 -2.14 12.19 15.77
C LYS A 414 -2.07 12.72 17.20
N GLY A 415 -2.81 12.10 18.11
CA GLY A 415 -2.79 12.49 19.52
C GLY A 415 -1.42 12.32 20.19
N ALA A 416 -0.62 11.34 19.75
CA ALA A 416 0.74 11.19 20.23
C ALA A 416 1.70 12.27 19.70
N ILE A 417 1.57 12.68 18.43
CA ILE A 417 2.27 13.86 17.88
C ILE A 417 1.85 15.15 18.60
N ASP A 418 0.57 15.29 18.98
CA ASP A 418 0.08 16.36 19.86
C ASP A 418 0.74 16.34 21.23
N GLY A 419 0.87 15.17 21.85
CA GLY A 419 1.63 14.98 23.08
C GLY A 419 3.10 15.41 22.94
N ILE A 420 3.80 14.95 21.89
CA ILE A 420 5.20 15.29 21.63
C ILE A 420 5.36 16.79 21.42
N ALA A 421 4.56 17.40 20.54
CA ALA A 421 4.65 18.84 20.27
C ALA A 421 4.44 19.66 21.54
N LYS A 422 3.43 19.31 22.35
CA LYS A 422 3.17 19.97 23.64
C LYS A 422 4.37 19.82 24.60
N GLN A 423 4.97 18.64 24.68
CA GLN A 423 6.14 18.41 25.53
C GLN A 423 7.33 19.29 25.07
N LEU A 424 7.64 19.28 23.78
CA LEU A 424 8.77 20.02 23.22
C LEU A 424 8.60 21.54 23.37
N LEU A 425 7.41 22.07 23.10
CA LEU A 425 7.12 23.51 23.24
C LEU A 425 7.18 23.99 24.71
N ASN A 426 6.94 23.10 25.68
CA ASN A 426 7.07 23.41 27.11
C ASN A 426 8.47 23.11 27.67
N SER A 427 9.37 22.55 26.86
CA SER A 427 10.73 22.23 27.27
C SER A 427 11.64 23.48 27.22
N ASN A 428 12.82 23.36 27.82
CA ASN A 428 13.88 24.37 27.71
C ASN A 428 14.88 24.08 26.57
N LEU A 429 14.56 23.16 25.66
CA LEU A 429 15.44 22.78 24.56
C LEU A 429 15.56 23.89 23.51
N ASN A 430 16.76 24.09 22.97
CA ASN A 430 16.95 24.94 21.79
C ASN A 430 16.55 24.16 20.52
N LEU A 431 15.25 24.10 20.25
CA LEU A 431 14.69 23.36 19.11
C LEU A 431 15.10 23.92 17.74
N ASP A 432 15.53 25.19 17.67
CA ASP A 432 16.08 25.79 16.44
C ASP A 432 17.48 25.23 16.09
N ALA A 433 18.12 24.47 16.99
CA ALA A 433 19.42 23.83 16.73
C ALA A 433 19.32 22.56 15.86
N ILE A 434 18.10 22.05 15.61
CA ILE A 434 17.84 20.82 14.86
C ILE A 434 16.67 20.99 13.88
N PRO A 435 16.66 22.03 13.02
CA PRO A 435 15.49 22.40 12.21
C PRO A 435 15.08 21.31 11.20
N ASP A 436 16.04 20.51 10.75
CA ASP A 436 15.83 19.48 9.73
C ASP A 436 15.48 18.10 10.30
N PHE A 437 15.48 17.92 11.62
CA PHE A 437 15.23 16.63 12.27
C PHE A 437 13.82 16.11 11.96
N GLU A 438 13.72 14.92 11.38
CA GLU A 438 12.47 14.31 10.94
C GLU A 438 11.96 13.22 11.91
N LEU A 439 10.99 13.58 12.76
CA LEU A 439 10.25 12.61 13.55
C LEU A 439 9.00 12.13 12.80
N ARG A 440 8.88 10.81 12.64
CA ARG A 440 7.82 10.17 11.85
C ARG A 440 7.03 9.17 12.70
N MET A 441 5.70 9.32 12.75
CA MET A 441 4.84 8.50 13.61
C MET A 441 3.74 7.76 12.84
N ASN A 442 3.69 6.45 13.05
CA ASN A 442 2.76 5.57 12.36
C ASN A 442 1.84 4.87 13.34
N GLY A 443 0.53 4.86 13.06
CA GLY A 443 -0.43 4.12 13.87
C GLY A 443 -0.39 2.60 13.70
N CYS A 444 0.39 2.04 12.76
CA CYS A 444 0.59 0.59 12.59
C CYS A 444 1.84 0.25 11.76
N THR A 445 2.13 -1.03 11.57
CA THR A 445 3.31 -1.57 10.86
C THR A 445 3.31 -1.37 9.34
N ASN A 446 2.30 -0.69 8.77
CA ASN A 446 2.25 -0.37 7.34
C ASN A 446 3.12 0.82 6.93
N ILE A 447 3.63 1.60 7.89
CA ILE A 447 4.64 2.66 7.66
C ILE A 447 4.18 3.73 6.63
N CYS A 448 2.89 4.09 6.64
CA CYS A 448 2.32 5.15 5.77
C CYS A 448 3.02 6.53 5.89
N ALA A 449 3.45 6.94 7.09
CA ALA A 449 4.23 8.15 7.34
C ALA A 449 5.75 7.93 7.36
N LEU A 450 6.24 6.80 6.82
CA LEU A 450 7.68 6.54 6.63
C LEU A 450 8.51 6.50 7.92
N ALA A 451 7.95 5.99 9.02
CA ALA A 451 8.67 5.77 10.29
C ALA A 451 9.88 4.82 10.25
N THR A 452 10.23 4.21 9.12
CA THR A 452 11.50 3.45 8.97
C THR A 452 12.48 4.15 8.05
N TRP A 453 12.24 5.44 7.80
CA TRP A 453 12.97 6.29 6.87
C TRP A 453 12.99 7.74 7.39
N GLY A 454 13.09 7.90 8.71
CA GLY A 454 13.14 9.20 9.40
C GLY A 454 14.28 9.21 10.41
N ASP A 455 14.58 10.38 10.98
CA ASP A 455 15.67 10.49 11.95
C ASP A 455 15.32 9.81 13.29
N LEU A 456 14.03 9.86 13.67
CA LEU A 456 13.45 9.06 14.74
C LEU A 456 12.03 8.61 14.37
N GLY A 457 11.85 7.30 14.27
CA GLY A 457 10.62 6.70 13.79
C GLY A 457 9.83 5.94 14.86
N PHE A 458 8.51 5.98 14.77
CA PHE A 458 7.61 5.22 15.64
C PHE A 458 6.55 4.47 14.85
N SER A 459 6.31 3.18 15.15
CA SER A 459 5.20 2.42 14.55
C SER A 459 4.34 1.72 15.59
N GLY A 460 3.03 1.95 15.53
CA GLY A 460 2.05 1.46 16.48
C GLY A 460 1.99 -0.06 16.54
N ARG A 461 1.87 -0.56 17.77
CA ARG A 461 1.74 -1.97 18.13
C ARG A 461 0.91 -2.11 19.41
N VAL A 462 0.67 -3.35 19.78
CA VAL A 462 0.01 -3.69 21.04
C VAL A 462 1.07 -4.11 22.06
N GLY A 463 1.07 -3.47 23.23
CA GLY A 463 1.73 -3.95 24.44
C GLY A 463 0.75 -4.69 25.34
N ARG A 464 1.25 -5.45 26.32
CA ARG A 464 0.43 -6.20 27.29
C ARG A 464 1.02 -6.18 28.69
N VAL A 465 0.16 -6.04 29.69
CA VAL A 465 0.45 -6.36 31.10
C VAL A 465 -0.56 -7.43 31.52
N GLY A 466 -0.09 -8.67 31.70
CA GLY A 466 -1.01 -9.81 31.79
C GLY A 466 -1.89 -9.93 30.54
N ASP A 467 -3.21 -10.01 30.74
CA ASP A 467 -4.20 -10.06 29.65
C ASP A 467 -4.62 -8.68 29.13
N ASP A 468 -4.31 -7.61 29.87
CA ASP A 468 -4.72 -6.24 29.51
C ASP A 468 -3.84 -5.67 28.39
N PRO A 469 -4.41 -5.35 27.21
CA PRO A 469 -3.66 -4.71 26.14
C PRO A 469 -3.54 -3.20 26.37
N TYR A 470 -2.43 -2.62 25.93
CA TYR A 470 -2.22 -1.17 25.93
C TYR A 470 -1.60 -0.69 24.60
N PRO A 471 -1.82 0.58 24.20
CA PRO A 471 -1.24 1.15 22.99
C PRO A 471 0.26 1.37 23.19
N ALA A 472 1.07 0.87 22.26
CA ALA A 472 2.51 0.99 22.30
C ALA A 472 3.07 1.33 20.93
N TYR A 473 4.32 1.80 20.87
CA TYR A 473 5.01 2.06 19.61
C TYR A 473 6.40 1.45 19.60
N THR A 474 6.70 0.71 18.54
CA THR A 474 8.07 0.33 18.19
C THR A 474 8.86 1.57 17.80
N ILE A 475 10.10 1.66 18.27
CA ILE A 475 11.05 2.74 17.98
C ILE A 475 12.02 2.28 16.87
N TRP A 476 12.27 3.16 15.90
CA TRP A 476 13.14 2.95 14.75
C TRP A 476 14.23 4.03 14.71
N LEU A 477 15.45 3.61 14.39
CA LEU A 477 16.60 4.51 14.24
C LEU A 477 17.42 4.17 12.97
N PRO A 478 18.03 5.18 12.32
CA PRO A 478 18.85 5.02 11.12
C PRO A 478 20.27 4.52 11.43
N VAL A 479 20.37 3.37 12.09
CA VAL A 479 21.65 2.78 12.57
C VAL A 479 22.63 2.50 11.44
N LYS A 480 22.12 2.24 10.23
CA LYS A 480 22.93 1.95 9.04
C LYS A 480 23.23 3.18 8.19
N GLY A 481 22.74 4.37 8.58
CA GLY A 481 22.90 5.61 7.84
C GLY A 481 21.69 5.99 6.97
N LYS A 482 21.81 7.14 6.30
CA LYS A 482 20.73 7.87 5.61
C LYS A 482 20.00 7.11 4.49
N HIS A 483 20.71 6.25 3.76
CA HIS A 483 20.19 5.56 2.57
C HIS A 483 19.95 4.07 2.81
N GLU A 484 19.70 3.72 4.07
CA GLU A 484 19.46 2.36 4.52
C GLU A 484 18.22 2.31 5.39
N ILE A 485 17.58 1.15 5.45
CA ILE A 485 16.35 0.99 6.22
C ILE A 485 16.67 1.03 7.72
N ASP A 486 15.88 1.82 8.46
CA ASP A 486 16.00 1.93 9.91
C ASP A 486 15.84 0.58 10.62
N LEU A 487 16.56 0.43 11.73
CA LEU A 487 16.48 -0.76 12.57
C LEU A 487 15.59 -0.52 13.77
N GLN A 488 14.77 -1.53 14.10
CA GLN A 488 13.98 -1.56 15.32
C GLN A 488 14.88 -1.60 16.56
N GLN A 489 14.62 -0.73 17.53
CA GLN A 489 15.39 -0.65 18.78
C GLN A 489 14.64 -1.23 19.99
N GLY A 490 13.32 -1.27 19.94
CA GLY A 490 12.46 -1.73 21.03
C GLY A 490 11.09 -1.06 20.95
N TYR A 491 10.34 -1.04 22.04
CA TYR A 491 9.05 -0.36 22.10
C TYR A 491 8.74 0.14 23.51
N ILE A 492 7.88 1.15 23.60
CA ILE A 492 7.37 1.73 24.85
C ILE A 492 5.87 2.03 24.73
N ALA A 493 5.20 2.21 25.88
CA ALA A 493 3.80 2.61 25.93
C ALA A 493 3.60 4.01 25.31
N ALA A 494 2.46 4.22 24.62
CA ALA A 494 2.17 5.44 23.88
C ALA A 494 2.32 6.69 24.75
N LYS A 495 1.75 6.69 25.95
CA LYS A 495 1.78 7.84 26.88
C LYS A 495 3.18 8.23 27.36
N LYS A 496 4.19 7.36 27.20
CA LYS A 496 5.58 7.60 27.61
C LYS A 496 6.43 8.22 26.48
N ILE A 497 5.92 8.25 25.25
CA ILE A 497 6.65 8.76 24.07
C ILE A 497 7.02 10.24 24.18
N PRO A 498 6.16 11.18 24.62
CA PRO A 498 6.53 12.59 24.67
C PRO A 498 7.78 12.85 25.53
N ALA A 499 7.85 12.26 26.72
CA ALA A 499 9.00 12.38 27.62
C ALA A 499 10.24 11.68 27.06
N PHE A 500 10.08 10.50 26.44
CA PHE A 500 11.16 9.82 25.73
C PHE A 500 11.77 10.69 24.63
N VAL A 501 10.94 11.36 23.83
CA VAL A 501 11.40 12.21 22.72
C VAL A 501 12.15 13.43 23.25
N GLU A 502 11.65 14.10 24.29
CA GLU A 502 12.37 15.23 24.89
C GLU A 502 13.75 14.82 25.40
N ASP A 503 13.85 13.70 26.14
CA ASP A 503 15.13 13.20 26.65
C ASP A 503 16.09 12.84 25.52
N TYR A 504 15.60 12.21 24.45
CA TYR A 504 16.43 11.87 23.30
C TYR A 504 16.95 13.12 22.59
N LEU A 505 16.07 14.09 22.31
CA LEU A 505 16.45 15.33 21.64
C LEU A 505 17.37 16.20 22.50
N ARG A 506 17.28 16.10 23.83
CA ARG A 506 18.23 16.75 24.74
C ARG A 506 19.65 16.27 24.49
N ASP A 507 19.84 14.96 24.36
CA ASP A 507 21.15 14.38 24.07
C ASP A 507 21.64 14.75 22.67
N VAL A 508 20.76 14.63 21.66
CA VAL A 508 21.07 15.05 20.27
C VAL A 508 21.55 16.49 20.23
N ILE A 509 20.79 17.43 20.82
CA ILE A 509 21.13 18.85 20.80
C ILE A 509 22.44 19.14 21.54
N ALA A 510 22.69 18.46 22.66
CA ALA A 510 23.89 18.67 23.47
C ALA A 510 25.16 18.12 22.80
N GLU A 511 25.04 17.02 22.07
CA GLU A 511 26.20 16.25 21.60
C GLU A 511 26.44 16.33 20.09
N GLN A 512 25.48 16.82 19.29
CA GLN A 512 25.56 16.81 17.82
C GLN A 512 26.84 17.44 17.25
N THR A 513 27.42 18.45 17.91
CA THR A 513 28.67 19.11 17.45
C THR A 513 29.91 18.24 17.58
N ASN A 514 29.84 17.13 18.32
CA ASN A 514 30.94 16.18 18.52
C ASN A 514 31.00 15.11 17.41
N TYR A 515 30.06 15.15 16.45
CA TYR A 515 29.91 14.16 15.38
C TYR A 515 29.90 14.84 14.01
N ALA A 516 30.26 14.08 12.96
CA ALA A 516 30.31 14.64 11.60
C ALA A 516 28.91 15.03 11.09
N ASP A 517 27.92 14.21 11.41
CA ASP A 517 26.50 14.44 11.14
C ASP A 517 25.64 13.63 12.13
N TYR A 518 24.32 13.72 11.98
CA TYR A 518 23.37 12.99 12.83
C TYR A 518 23.52 11.47 12.73
N TYR A 519 23.84 10.93 11.54
CA TYR A 519 23.97 9.49 11.34
C TYR A 519 25.23 8.94 12.03
N ASP A 520 26.33 9.72 12.02
CA ASP A 520 27.54 9.43 12.80
C ASP A 520 27.26 9.46 14.31
N TYR A 521 26.46 10.43 14.79
CA TYR A 521 25.96 10.45 16.17
C TYR A 521 25.16 9.19 16.52
N VAL A 522 24.21 8.78 15.67
CA VAL A 522 23.39 7.58 15.89
C VAL A 522 24.26 6.34 15.99
N ALA A 523 25.20 6.16 15.05
CA ALA A 523 26.07 4.99 14.98
C ALA A 523 27.01 4.87 16.20
N LYS A 524 27.52 5.99 16.72
CA LYS A 524 28.50 6.01 17.82
C LYS A 524 27.88 6.14 19.21
N ARG A 525 26.71 6.78 19.35
CA ARG A 525 26.10 7.13 20.64
C ARG A 525 24.59 6.91 20.68
N GLY A 526 23.85 7.39 19.69
CA GLY A 526 22.39 7.46 19.73
C GLY A 526 21.70 6.12 19.99
N VAL A 527 22.25 5.00 19.48
CA VAL A 527 21.73 3.64 19.77
C VAL A 527 21.78 3.31 21.27
N ASN A 528 22.87 3.66 21.96
CA ASN A 528 23.00 3.38 23.38
C ASN A 528 22.04 4.27 24.21
N ILE A 529 21.93 5.55 23.84
CA ILE A 529 20.96 6.47 24.45
C ILE A 529 19.54 5.92 24.32
N VAL A 530 19.13 5.47 23.13
CA VAL A 530 17.79 4.89 22.96
C VAL A 530 17.59 3.62 23.80
N LYS A 531 18.60 2.76 23.94
CA LYS A 531 18.50 1.57 24.82
C LYS A 531 18.31 1.96 26.28
N GLU A 532 19.06 2.96 26.76
CA GLU A 532 18.94 3.49 28.12
C GLU A 532 17.56 4.11 28.36
N LEU A 533 17.06 4.91 27.42
CA LEU A 533 15.74 5.51 27.50
C LEU A 533 14.63 4.45 27.43
N ILE A 534 14.75 3.41 26.59
CA ILE A 534 13.81 2.29 26.60
C ILE A 534 13.83 1.62 27.98
N ALA A 535 15.00 1.37 28.58
CA ALA A 535 15.08 0.79 29.91
C ALA A 535 14.43 1.68 30.99
N LYS A 536 14.50 3.01 30.85
CA LYS A 536 13.83 3.99 31.72
C LYS A 536 12.30 3.96 31.57
N TYR A 537 11.78 3.78 30.36
CA TYR A 537 10.35 3.93 30.03
C TYR A 537 9.59 2.62 29.75
N LYS A 538 10.25 1.45 29.80
CA LYS A 538 9.65 0.15 29.45
C LYS A 538 8.61 -0.37 30.43
N GLU A 539 8.73 -0.05 31.72
CA GLU A 539 7.87 -0.62 32.75
C GLU A 539 6.48 0.00 32.65
N VAL A 540 5.43 -0.82 32.70
CA VAL A 540 4.02 -0.39 32.68
C VAL A 540 3.34 -1.10 33.85
N ALA A 541 2.84 -0.33 34.81
CA ALA A 541 2.17 -0.93 35.97
C ALA A 541 0.81 -1.54 35.56
N PRO A 542 0.23 -2.44 36.37
CA PRO A 542 -1.12 -2.95 36.12
C PRO A 542 -2.15 -1.81 36.00
N TYR A 543 -3.25 -2.06 35.31
CA TYR A 543 -4.33 -1.07 35.09
C TYR A 543 -4.85 -0.44 36.39
N SER A 544 -4.85 -1.19 37.50
CA SER A 544 -5.26 -0.69 38.82
C SER A 544 -4.36 0.41 39.39
N GLU A 545 -3.11 0.51 38.91
CA GLU A 545 -2.10 1.45 39.42
C GLU A 545 -1.80 2.57 38.43
N GLU A 546 -1.71 2.26 37.13
CA GLU A 546 -1.39 3.22 36.05
C GLU A 546 -2.43 3.17 34.92
N PRO A 547 -3.71 3.50 35.19
CA PRO A 547 -4.82 3.31 34.24
C PRO A 547 -4.62 4.05 32.92
N ASP A 548 -4.07 5.27 32.97
CA ASP A 548 -3.87 6.15 31.80
C ASP A 548 -3.06 5.51 30.68
N THR A 549 -2.13 4.60 30.99
CA THR A 549 -1.32 3.92 29.97
C THR A 549 -2.11 2.94 29.11
N PHE A 550 -3.29 2.52 29.56
CA PHE A 550 -4.20 1.63 28.85
C PHE A 550 -5.22 2.39 27.99
N PHE A 551 -5.14 3.72 27.93
CA PHE A 551 -5.90 4.56 27.01
C PHE A 551 -4.94 5.15 25.97
N ASP A 552 -5.38 5.25 24.73
CA ASP A 552 -4.61 5.93 23.70
C ASP A 552 -4.80 7.45 23.80
N PHE A 553 -4.06 8.24 23.02
CA PHE A 553 -4.22 9.69 23.03
C PHE A 553 -5.55 10.11 22.42
N GLY A 554 -6.36 10.82 23.22
CA GLY A 554 -7.66 11.33 22.79
C GLY A 554 -8.77 10.27 22.74
N ASP A 555 -8.52 9.05 23.22
CA ASP A 555 -9.54 8.03 23.42
C ASP A 555 -9.99 8.04 24.89
N ASP A 556 -11.29 7.95 25.11
CA ASP A 556 -11.93 7.84 26.42
C ASP A 556 -12.30 6.39 26.78
N GLU A 557 -12.10 5.46 25.85
CA GLU A 557 -12.29 4.03 26.06
C GLU A 557 -10.95 3.30 26.28
N LYS A 558 -10.98 2.29 27.15
CA LYS A 558 -9.83 1.41 27.38
C LYS A 558 -9.43 0.73 26.07
N PHE A 559 -8.13 0.71 25.79
CA PHE A 559 -7.58 0.19 24.55
C PHE A 559 -8.02 -1.25 24.29
N SER A 560 -8.48 -1.50 23.06
CA SER A 560 -9.04 -2.79 22.66
C SER A 560 -8.76 -3.10 21.20
N LEU A 561 -8.59 -4.40 20.93
CA LEU A 561 -8.41 -4.92 19.57
C LEU A 561 -9.72 -5.22 18.84
N ILE A 562 -10.86 -5.06 19.50
CA ILE A 562 -12.18 -5.35 18.91
C ILE A 562 -12.51 -4.33 17.82
N LYS A 563 -11.99 -3.11 17.90
CA LYS A 563 -12.30 -2.02 16.97
C LYS A 563 -11.62 -2.16 15.59
N TYR A 564 -10.87 -3.22 15.30
CA TYR A 564 -10.05 -3.35 14.07
C TYR A 564 -10.89 -3.74 12.85
N GLY A 565 -10.69 -3.06 11.72
CA GLY A 565 -11.36 -3.37 10.45
C GLY A 565 -10.46 -4.08 9.44
N LYS A 566 -11.08 -4.64 8.38
CA LYS A 566 -10.35 -5.29 7.27
C LYS A 566 -9.66 -4.24 6.39
N ALA A 567 -8.47 -4.58 5.89
CA ALA A 567 -7.68 -3.72 5.00
C ALA A 567 -8.35 -3.51 3.64
N GLU A 568 -8.51 -2.26 3.22
CA GLU A 568 -9.04 -1.92 1.88
C GLU A 568 -7.98 -1.62 0.83
N CYS A 569 -6.80 -1.17 1.24
CA CYS A 569 -5.75 -0.64 0.36
C CYS A 569 -5.11 -1.64 -0.63
N SER A 570 -5.69 -2.82 -0.75
CA SER A 570 -5.31 -3.95 -1.57
C SER A 570 -6.52 -4.59 -2.23
N ALA A 571 -7.58 -3.83 -2.53
CA ALA A 571 -8.64 -4.34 -3.38
C ALA A 571 -8.02 -4.78 -4.71
N GLY A 572 -8.27 -6.01 -5.12
CA GLY A 572 -7.65 -6.58 -6.29
C GLY A 572 -8.37 -7.81 -6.82
N LEU A 573 -7.78 -8.37 -7.87
CA LEU A 573 -8.21 -9.54 -8.62
C LEU A 573 -8.96 -10.62 -7.80
N PHE A 574 -8.35 -11.08 -6.71
CA PHE A 574 -8.85 -12.20 -5.92
C PHE A 574 -10.08 -11.84 -5.09
N ASP A 575 -10.28 -10.56 -4.75
CA ASP A 575 -11.55 -10.18 -4.11
C ASP A 575 -12.73 -10.49 -5.06
N ILE A 576 -12.56 -10.38 -6.39
CA ILE A 576 -13.60 -10.74 -7.37
C ILE A 576 -13.76 -12.26 -7.48
N ILE A 577 -12.65 -12.99 -7.57
CA ILE A 577 -12.65 -14.47 -7.65
C ILE A 577 -13.32 -15.08 -6.41
N GLU A 578 -12.94 -14.63 -5.21
CA GLU A 578 -13.51 -15.09 -3.95
C GLU A 578 -15.03 -14.86 -3.89
N ILE A 579 -15.52 -13.75 -4.45
CA ILE A 579 -16.96 -13.43 -4.49
C ILE A 579 -17.70 -14.35 -5.45
N ASP A 580 -17.16 -14.61 -6.64
CA ASP A 580 -17.80 -15.53 -7.57
C ASP A 580 -17.78 -16.96 -7.00
N GLN A 581 -16.70 -17.38 -6.33
CA GLN A 581 -16.65 -18.66 -5.61
C GLN A 581 -17.70 -18.74 -4.50
N ASP A 582 -17.83 -17.69 -3.67
CA ASP A 582 -18.82 -17.63 -2.61
C ASP A 582 -20.24 -17.62 -3.19
N THR A 583 -20.48 -16.87 -4.26
CA THR A 583 -21.78 -16.80 -4.97
C THR A 583 -22.17 -18.17 -5.54
N ILE A 584 -21.25 -18.83 -6.26
CA ILE A 584 -21.46 -20.18 -6.80
C ILE A 584 -21.76 -21.15 -5.65
N ARG A 585 -20.95 -21.15 -4.58
CA ARG A 585 -21.12 -22.06 -3.44
C ARG A 585 -22.45 -21.84 -2.71
N GLU A 586 -22.80 -20.60 -2.40
CA GLU A 586 -24.02 -20.25 -1.66
C GLU A 586 -25.28 -20.55 -2.49
N LYS A 587 -25.28 -20.19 -3.77
CA LYS A 587 -26.43 -20.45 -4.65
C LYS A 587 -26.58 -21.93 -4.98
N ARG A 588 -25.49 -22.70 -5.17
CA ARG A 588 -25.55 -24.17 -5.30
C ARG A 588 -26.21 -24.81 -4.08
N LYS A 589 -25.82 -24.38 -2.88
CA LYS A 589 -26.42 -24.84 -1.62
C LYS A 589 -27.91 -24.47 -1.52
N GLU A 590 -28.30 -23.27 -1.95
CA GLU A 590 -29.71 -22.86 -1.97
C GLU A 590 -30.53 -23.67 -2.99
N VAL A 591 -29.99 -23.94 -4.18
CA VAL A 591 -30.62 -24.81 -5.19
C VAL A 591 -30.82 -26.22 -4.64
N GLU A 592 -29.80 -26.80 -4.00
CA GLU A 592 -29.91 -28.13 -3.36
C GLU A 592 -30.99 -28.17 -2.28
N GLN A 593 -31.07 -27.13 -1.45
CA GLN A 593 -32.09 -27.02 -0.41
C GLN A 593 -33.50 -26.92 -1.01
N LEU A 594 -33.69 -26.11 -2.06
CA LEU A 594 -34.97 -25.96 -2.75
C LEU A 594 -35.41 -27.26 -3.45
N LEU A 595 -34.47 -28.00 -4.03
CA LEU A 595 -34.73 -29.31 -4.62
C LEU A 595 -35.09 -30.37 -3.56
N SER A 596 -34.48 -30.29 -2.37
CA SER A 596 -34.72 -31.21 -1.25
C SER A 596 -36.04 -30.96 -0.52
N ASP A 597 -36.46 -29.69 -0.39
CA ASP A 597 -37.68 -29.29 0.32
C ASP A 597 -38.98 -29.58 -0.45
N GLY A 598 -38.90 -30.13 -1.68
CA GLY A 598 -40.07 -30.47 -2.52
C GLY A 598 -40.90 -29.27 -2.99
N LYS A 599 -40.50 -28.04 -2.64
CA LYS A 599 -41.10 -26.79 -3.11
C LYS A 599 -40.56 -26.51 -4.51
N GLN A 600 -41.28 -26.94 -5.56
CA GLN A 600 -40.99 -26.58 -6.94
C GLN A 600 -41.21 -25.07 -7.18
N ASN A 601 -40.31 -24.24 -6.68
CA ASN A 601 -40.19 -22.85 -7.11
C ASN A 601 -39.26 -22.79 -8.33
N THR A 602 -39.72 -23.42 -9.43
CA THR A 602 -38.95 -23.61 -10.66
C THR A 602 -38.36 -22.30 -11.18
N GLY A 603 -39.11 -21.20 -11.10
CA GLY A 603 -38.62 -19.87 -11.49
C GLY A 603 -37.47 -19.34 -10.62
N LYS A 604 -37.47 -19.63 -9.31
CA LYS A 604 -36.37 -19.26 -8.42
C LYS A 604 -35.13 -20.11 -8.67
N ILE A 605 -35.30 -21.42 -8.90
CA ILE A 605 -34.21 -22.33 -9.25
C ILE A 605 -33.56 -21.91 -10.56
N GLU A 606 -34.37 -21.61 -11.58
CA GLU A 606 -33.89 -21.12 -12.87
C GLU A 606 -33.03 -19.86 -12.72
N LYS A 607 -33.54 -18.85 -11.98
CA LYS A 607 -32.78 -17.64 -11.69
C LYS A 607 -31.44 -17.93 -11.00
N LEU A 608 -31.44 -18.80 -9.99
CA LEU A 608 -30.20 -19.18 -9.27
C LEU A 608 -29.20 -19.87 -10.20
N LEU A 609 -29.65 -20.74 -11.12
CA LEU A 609 -28.78 -21.42 -12.07
C LEU A 609 -28.18 -20.45 -13.09
N HIS A 610 -28.97 -19.50 -13.61
CA HIS A 610 -28.46 -18.42 -14.48
C HIS A 610 -27.41 -17.58 -13.78
N ASP A 611 -27.66 -17.20 -12.53
CA ASP A 611 -26.70 -16.47 -11.73
C ASP A 611 -25.39 -17.27 -11.49
N ILE A 612 -25.49 -18.58 -11.26
CA ILE A 612 -24.32 -19.46 -11.09
C ILE A 612 -23.50 -19.49 -12.39
N VAL A 613 -24.13 -19.76 -13.54
CA VAL A 613 -23.44 -19.83 -14.83
C VAL A 613 -22.80 -18.49 -15.17
N PHE A 614 -23.46 -17.38 -14.88
CA PHE A 614 -22.87 -16.06 -15.03
C PHE A 614 -21.60 -15.90 -14.19
N SER A 615 -21.64 -16.24 -12.90
CA SER A 615 -20.47 -16.21 -12.02
C SER A 615 -19.36 -17.16 -12.50
N GLU A 616 -19.70 -18.36 -12.99
CA GLU A 616 -18.72 -19.31 -13.56
C GLU A 616 -18.00 -18.74 -14.78
N ASN A 617 -18.74 -18.09 -15.68
CA ASN A 617 -18.17 -17.46 -16.88
C ASN A 617 -17.31 -16.24 -16.52
N ARG A 618 -17.64 -15.53 -15.43
CA ARG A 618 -16.91 -14.34 -15.00
C ARG A 618 -15.68 -14.64 -14.15
N MET A 619 -15.76 -15.65 -13.27
CA MET A 619 -14.86 -15.89 -12.14
C MET A 619 -13.38 -15.72 -12.48
N LEU A 620 -12.91 -16.33 -13.58
CA LEU A 620 -11.50 -16.33 -13.94
C LEU A 620 -11.11 -15.31 -15.02
N LEU A 621 -12.05 -14.57 -15.62
CA LEU A 621 -11.73 -13.57 -16.67
C LEU A 621 -10.73 -12.53 -16.20
N VAL A 622 -10.88 -12.15 -14.93
CA VAL A 622 -10.00 -11.18 -14.30
C VAL A 622 -8.54 -11.63 -14.37
N THR A 623 -8.25 -12.94 -14.34
CA THR A 623 -6.87 -13.46 -14.43
C THR A 623 -6.20 -13.18 -15.78
N ARG A 624 -7.01 -12.87 -16.81
CA ARG A 624 -6.57 -12.45 -18.14
C ARG A 624 -6.49 -10.93 -18.29
N GLY A 625 -6.63 -10.18 -17.19
CA GLY A 625 -6.68 -8.72 -17.21
C GLY A 625 -7.97 -8.17 -17.80
N LEU A 626 -9.00 -9.00 -17.96
CA LEU A 626 -10.30 -8.60 -18.43
C LEU A 626 -11.17 -8.14 -17.26
N ASP A 627 -11.82 -7.00 -17.44
CA ASP A 627 -12.79 -6.43 -16.51
C ASP A 627 -14.06 -6.14 -17.32
N PRO A 628 -14.92 -7.16 -17.51
CA PRO A 628 -16.10 -7.08 -18.36
C PRO A 628 -17.14 -6.13 -17.77
N ARG A 629 -17.78 -5.31 -18.61
CA ARG A 629 -18.75 -4.28 -18.17
C ARG A 629 -20.20 -4.68 -18.42
N THR A 630 -20.41 -5.65 -19.29
CA THR A 630 -21.72 -6.17 -19.68
C THR A 630 -21.72 -7.69 -19.62
N ASP A 631 -22.91 -8.29 -19.55
CA ASP A 631 -23.03 -9.75 -19.54
C ASP A 631 -22.47 -10.37 -20.84
N GLU A 632 -22.65 -9.68 -21.96
CA GLU A 632 -22.10 -10.09 -23.24
C GLU A 632 -20.56 -10.07 -23.26
N ASP A 633 -19.92 -9.11 -22.56
CA ASP A 633 -18.45 -9.11 -22.38
C ASP A 633 -17.99 -10.31 -21.55
N VAL A 634 -18.77 -10.70 -20.54
CA VAL A 634 -18.49 -11.88 -19.70
C VAL A 634 -18.49 -13.13 -20.58
N TYR A 635 -19.58 -13.37 -21.31
CA TYR A 635 -19.73 -14.56 -22.14
C TYR A 635 -18.68 -14.63 -23.25
N ASN A 636 -18.46 -13.53 -23.98
CA ASN A 636 -17.46 -13.49 -25.04
C ASN A 636 -16.03 -13.63 -24.49
N GLY A 637 -15.74 -13.03 -23.34
CA GLY A 637 -14.46 -13.20 -22.66
C GLY A 637 -14.21 -14.65 -22.27
N PHE A 638 -15.22 -15.33 -21.73
CA PHE A 638 -15.08 -16.72 -21.27
C PHE A 638 -14.90 -17.67 -22.44
N GLU A 639 -15.71 -17.52 -23.48
CA GLU A 639 -15.59 -18.33 -24.69
C GLU A 639 -14.23 -18.14 -25.35
N LYS A 640 -13.73 -16.91 -25.43
CA LYS A 640 -12.46 -16.62 -26.09
C LYS A 640 -11.24 -17.08 -25.27
N GLU A 641 -11.17 -16.69 -24.00
CA GLU A 641 -9.94 -16.83 -23.21
C GLU A 641 -9.85 -18.17 -22.46
N PHE A 642 -10.95 -18.90 -22.32
CA PHE A 642 -11.00 -20.15 -21.58
C PHE A 642 -11.43 -21.34 -22.45
N ILE A 643 -12.54 -21.22 -23.19
CA ILE A 643 -13.01 -22.32 -24.05
C ILE A 643 -12.14 -22.44 -25.31
N ALA A 644 -12.05 -21.39 -26.13
CA ALA A 644 -11.29 -21.39 -27.38
C ALA A 644 -9.78 -21.52 -27.15
N ALA A 645 -9.29 -21.11 -25.98
CA ALA A 645 -7.91 -21.32 -25.54
C ALA A 645 -7.61 -22.76 -25.08
N GLY A 646 -8.62 -23.64 -25.03
CA GLY A 646 -8.47 -25.05 -24.64
C GLY A 646 -8.26 -25.27 -23.13
N ILE A 647 -8.53 -24.27 -22.30
CA ILE A 647 -8.38 -24.35 -20.84
C ILE A 647 -9.60 -24.98 -20.19
N ILE A 648 -10.78 -24.61 -20.70
CA ILE A 648 -12.07 -25.19 -20.33
C ILE A 648 -12.57 -26.04 -21.51
N PRO A 649 -12.96 -27.31 -21.29
CA PRO A 649 -13.47 -28.18 -22.34
C PRO A 649 -14.67 -27.60 -23.10
N GLN A 650 -14.71 -27.83 -24.42
CA GLN A 650 -15.76 -27.32 -25.32
C GLN A 650 -17.19 -27.69 -24.88
N LYS A 651 -17.37 -28.81 -24.16
CA LYS A 651 -18.67 -29.27 -23.66
C LYS A 651 -19.39 -28.23 -22.78
N PHE A 652 -18.66 -27.35 -22.12
CA PHE A 652 -19.24 -26.33 -21.23
C PHE A 652 -19.83 -25.13 -21.98
N LYS A 653 -19.55 -24.97 -23.28
CA LYS A 653 -20.08 -23.85 -24.09
C LYS A 653 -21.61 -23.79 -24.08
N VAL A 654 -22.28 -24.96 -23.99
CA VAL A 654 -23.75 -25.04 -23.93
C VAL A 654 -24.34 -24.27 -22.75
N LEU A 655 -23.62 -24.20 -21.61
CA LEU A 655 -24.06 -23.43 -20.44
C LEU A 655 -24.05 -21.94 -20.76
N THR A 656 -22.96 -21.46 -21.36
CA THR A 656 -22.80 -20.07 -21.79
C THR A 656 -23.86 -19.68 -22.82
N ASP A 657 -24.12 -20.52 -23.82
CA ASP A 657 -25.12 -20.24 -24.87
C ASP A 657 -26.54 -20.17 -24.28
N LYS A 658 -26.90 -21.13 -23.41
CA LYS A 658 -28.20 -21.14 -22.74
C LYS A 658 -28.39 -19.96 -21.81
N ALA A 659 -27.37 -19.60 -21.03
CA ALA A 659 -27.41 -18.42 -20.17
C ALA A 659 -27.58 -17.13 -21.00
N ARG A 660 -26.80 -16.97 -22.06
CA ARG A 660 -26.86 -15.81 -22.97
C ARG A 660 -28.23 -15.62 -23.61
N ASN A 661 -28.89 -16.72 -23.99
CA ASN A 661 -30.21 -16.69 -24.62
C ASN A 661 -31.37 -16.77 -23.61
N ASN A 662 -31.09 -16.75 -22.30
CA ASN A 662 -32.08 -16.90 -21.23
C ASN A 662 -32.93 -18.19 -21.37
N GLU A 663 -32.30 -19.28 -21.81
CA GLU A 663 -32.90 -20.62 -21.95
C GLU A 663 -32.82 -21.40 -20.62
N SER A 664 -33.59 -22.49 -20.48
CA SER A 664 -33.61 -23.25 -19.23
C SER A 664 -32.31 -24.04 -19.00
N LEU A 665 -31.76 -23.86 -17.80
CA LEU A 665 -30.53 -24.48 -17.29
C LEU A 665 -30.80 -25.63 -16.31
N ILE A 666 -32.06 -25.91 -15.96
CA ILE A 666 -32.41 -26.94 -14.97
C ILE A 666 -31.85 -28.31 -15.34
N ALA A 667 -31.97 -28.70 -16.61
CA ALA A 667 -31.46 -29.99 -17.10
C ALA A 667 -29.92 -30.07 -17.07
N GLU A 668 -29.25 -28.91 -17.06
CA GLU A 668 -27.79 -28.80 -17.11
C GLU A 668 -27.14 -28.66 -15.73
N LYS A 669 -27.91 -28.71 -14.63
CA LYS A 669 -27.36 -28.60 -13.26
C LYS A 669 -26.11 -29.48 -13.03
N PRO A 670 -26.07 -30.77 -13.45
CA PRO A 670 -24.87 -31.58 -13.26
C PRO A 670 -23.63 -31.02 -13.98
N LEU A 671 -23.83 -30.43 -15.17
CA LEU A 671 -22.76 -29.83 -15.94
C LEU A 671 -22.32 -28.47 -15.36
N ILE A 672 -23.25 -27.72 -14.76
CA ILE A 672 -22.96 -26.51 -13.97
C ILE A 672 -22.10 -26.87 -12.76
N ASP A 673 -22.51 -27.86 -11.97
CA ASP A 673 -21.74 -28.34 -10.82
C ASP A 673 -20.33 -28.78 -11.22
N GLU A 674 -20.20 -29.49 -12.35
CA GLU A 674 -18.90 -29.90 -12.89
C GLU A 674 -18.03 -28.70 -13.31
N LEU A 675 -18.62 -27.68 -13.93
CA LEU A 675 -17.89 -26.46 -14.31
C LEU A 675 -17.39 -25.70 -13.07
N ALA A 676 -18.25 -25.55 -12.06
CA ALA A 676 -17.86 -24.94 -10.79
C ALA A 676 -16.65 -25.63 -10.15
N ASP A 677 -16.64 -26.96 -10.12
CA ASP A 677 -15.55 -27.74 -9.53
C ASP A 677 -14.26 -27.59 -10.36
N LEU A 678 -14.36 -27.65 -11.69
CA LEU A 678 -13.23 -27.41 -12.59
C LEU A 678 -12.61 -26.02 -12.43
N LEU A 679 -13.45 -24.98 -12.31
CA LEU A 679 -12.98 -23.60 -12.12
C LEU A 679 -12.26 -23.43 -10.78
N ASN A 680 -12.75 -24.10 -9.73
CA ASN A 680 -12.09 -24.14 -8.44
C ASN A 680 -10.73 -24.84 -8.51
N ASP A 681 -10.65 -25.98 -9.20
CA ASP A 681 -9.39 -26.71 -9.40
C ASP A 681 -8.38 -25.90 -10.20
N LEU A 682 -8.82 -25.26 -11.29
CA LEU A 682 -7.97 -24.35 -12.07
C LEU A 682 -7.45 -23.21 -11.19
N TYR A 683 -8.31 -22.60 -10.37
CA TYR A 683 -7.91 -21.55 -9.45
C TYR A 683 -6.88 -22.04 -8.41
N GLN A 684 -7.06 -23.22 -7.82
CA GLN A 684 -6.14 -23.74 -6.80
C GLN A 684 -4.76 -24.10 -7.38
N ASN A 685 -4.74 -24.59 -8.62
CA ASN A 685 -3.53 -25.02 -9.33
C ASN A 685 -2.87 -23.91 -10.17
N MET A 686 -3.46 -22.71 -10.19
CA MET A 686 -2.91 -21.53 -10.84
C MET A 686 -1.65 -21.05 -10.13
N ASP A 687 -0.63 -20.69 -10.90
CA ASP A 687 0.62 -20.15 -10.36
C ASP A 687 0.52 -18.67 -9.96
N ASP A 688 1.58 -18.15 -9.33
CA ASP A 688 1.65 -16.76 -8.86
C ASP A 688 1.47 -15.70 -9.97
N SER A 689 1.75 -16.08 -11.22
CA SER A 689 1.64 -15.26 -12.44
C SER A 689 0.33 -15.48 -13.19
N LEU A 690 -0.63 -16.13 -12.54
CA LEU A 690 -1.96 -16.42 -13.05
C LEU A 690 -2.01 -17.38 -14.25
N GLN A 691 -0.97 -18.20 -14.43
CA GLN A 691 -0.99 -19.23 -15.46
C GLN A 691 -1.55 -20.53 -14.90
N PHE A 692 -2.41 -21.17 -15.69
CA PHE A 692 -3.01 -22.46 -15.36
C PHE A 692 -2.10 -23.60 -15.82
N LYS A 693 -1.87 -24.58 -14.95
CA LYS A 693 -1.20 -25.82 -15.32
C LYS A 693 -2.21 -26.76 -15.96
N LEU A 694 -2.16 -26.91 -17.29
CA LEU A 694 -2.97 -27.90 -18.00
C LEU A 694 -2.39 -29.30 -17.75
N PRO A 695 -3.22 -30.35 -17.56
CA PRO A 695 -2.74 -31.72 -17.58
C PRO A 695 -2.08 -32.01 -18.92
N ALA A 696 -0.84 -32.53 -18.93
CA ALA A 696 -0.18 -32.92 -20.17
C ALA A 696 -0.91 -34.11 -20.80
N GLU A 697 -1.25 -34.04 -22.09
CA GLU A 697 -1.68 -35.19 -22.87
C GLU A 697 -0.55 -36.23 -22.88
N LYS A 698 -0.81 -37.42 -22.32
CA LYS A 698 0.16 -38.53 -22.36
C LYS A 698 0.32 -39.00 -23.82
N THR A 699 1.55 -38.95 -24.33
CA THR A 699 1.88 -39.46 -25.66
C THR A 699 1.84 -41.00 -25.72
N PRO A 700 1.50 -41.61 -26.88
CA PRO A 700 1.28 -43.07 -27.03
C PRO A 700 2.52 -43.97 -26.80
N VAL A 701 3.69 -43.39 -26.57
CA VAL A 701 4.96 -44.12 -26.44
C VAL A 701 5.10 -44.78 -25.05
N GLU A 702 4.39 -44.26 -24.03
CA GLU A 702 4.49 -44.80 -22.67
C GLU A 702 3.57 -46.02 -22.42
N GLN A 703 2.52 -46.23 -23.23
CA GLN A 703 1.61 -47.38 -23.09
C GLN A 703 2.23 -48.72 -23.49
N VAL A 704 3.26 -48.72 -24.36
CA VAL A 704 3.86 -49.97 -24.89
C VAL A 704 4.96 -50.53 -23.96
N ALA A 705 5.47 -49.71 -23.03
CA ALA A 705 6.54 -50.12 -22.12
C ALA A 705 6.03 -50.93 -20.91
N GLU A 706 4.78 -50.71 -20.48
CA GLU A 706 4.22 -51.38 -19.30
C GLU A 706 3.66 -52.78 -19.60
N GLU A 707 3.19 -53.06 -20.81
CA GLU A 707 2.63 -54.37 -21.16
C GLU A 707 3.70 -55.48 -21.31
N LYS A 708 4.99 -55.12 -21.49
CA LYS A 708 6.07 -56.12 -21.67
C LYS A 708 6.74 -56.60 -20.38
N ASN A 709 6.52 -55.93 -19.25
CA ASN A 709 7.20 -56.28 -17.99
C ASN A 709 6.35 -57.16 -17.05
N ALA A 710 5.11 -57.49 -17.41
CA ALA A 710 4.19 -58.23 -16.54
C ALA A 710 4.25 -59.77 -16.70
N GLU A 711 5.02 -60.32 -17.65
CA GLU A 711 5.01 -61.77 -17.95
C GLU A 711 6.21 -62.60 -17.44
N GLU A 712 7.17 -62.05 -16.69
CA GLU A 712 8.27 -62.87 -16.15
C GLU A 712 8.45 -62.79 -14.62
N LYS A 713 7.99 -63.89 -14.00
CA LYS A 713 8.66 -64.71 -12.95
C LYS A 713 8.30 -64.50 -11.47
N ALA A 714 7.91 -65.64 -10.91
CA ALA A 714 7.59 -66.03 -9.54
C ALA A 714 8.88 -66.27 -8.67
N PRO A 715 8.76 -66.61 -7.37
CA PRO A 715 9.65 -66.12 -6.30
C PRO A 715 10.76 -67.09 -5.86
N ALA A 716 11.80 -66.57 -5.19
CA ALA A 716 12.78 -67.36 -4.42
C ALA A 716 13.36 -66.57 -3.22
N GLU A 717 13.68 -67.32 -2.15
CA GLU A 717 14.01 -66.93 -0.78
C GLU A 717 15.44 -66.41 -0.53
N GLN A 718 15.55 -65.65 0.58
CA GLN A 718 16.64 -65.44 1.56
C GLN A 718 18.12 -65.67 1.17
N VAL A 719 19.00 -64.69 1.47
CA VAL A 719 20.14 -64.79 2.43
C VAL A 719 20.80 -63.39 2.60
N SER A 720 21.27 -63.18 3.83
CA SER A 720 21.96 -62.05 4.48
C SER A 720 23.18 -61.41 3.80
N GLU A 721 23.39 -60.11 4.01
CA GLU A 721 24.65 -59.53 4.56
C GLU A 721 24.53 -58.04 4.91
N GLU A 722 25.50 -57.56 5.70
CA GLU A 722 25.44 -56.55 6.74
C GLU A 722 25.65 -55.06 6.34
N LYS A 723 25.14 -54.19 7.23
CA LYS A 723 25.71 -52.92 7.75
C LYS A 723 25.60 -51.59 6.96
N ALA A 724 24.67 -50.79 7.49
CA ALA A 724 24.89 -49.47 8.12
C ALA A 724 24.93 -48.21 7.22
N PRO A 725 24.38 -47.08 7.71
CA PRO A 725 23.40 -46.31 6.94
C PRO A 725 23.90 -44.92 6.52
N ALA A 726 23.45 -44.47 5.36
CA ALA A 726 23.46 -43.07 4.97
C ALA A 726 22.02 -42.68 4.58
N GLU A 727 21.50 -41.70 5.31
CA GLU A 727 20.17 -41.14 5.09
C GLU A 727 20.05 -40.40 3.75
N LYS A 728 18.77 -40.33 3.31
CA LYS A 728 18.11 -39.46 2.31
C LYS A 728 17.96 -40.12 0.92
N ALA A 729 16.75 -40.33 0.40
CA ALA A 729 15.46 -39.76 0.75
C ALA A 729 14.30 -40.63 0.23
N SER A 730 13.18 -40.50 0.96
CA SER A 730 11.80 -40.46 0.44
C SER A 730 11.28 -41.62 -0.39
N ALA A 731 10.40 -42.41 0.25
CA ALA A 731 9.01 -42.59 -0.17
C ALA A 731 8.28 -43.14 1.05
N ALA A 732 7.50 -42.31 1.72
CA ALA A 732 6.06 -42.34 1.57
C ALA A 732 5.47 -43.59 2.24
N GLU A 733 5.09 -43.44 3.51
CA GLU A 733 3.81 -44.00 3.94
C GLU A 733 2.85 -42.82 4.05
N GLU A 734 1.93 -42.83 3.08
CA GLU A 734 0.52 -42.42 3.10
C GLU A 734 0.08 -41.57 4.29
N THR A 735 -0.64 -40.46 4.03
CA THR A 735 -1.83 -40.18 4.84
C THR A 735 -2.73 -39.09 4.26
N GLU A 736 -3.99 -39.48 4.14
CA GLU A 736 -5.21 -38.71 4.41
C GLU A 736 -4.99 -37.22 4.72
N THR A 737 -5.48 -36.36 3.84
CA THR A 737 -5.47 -34.91 4.07
C THR A 737 -6.55 -34.53 5.08
N ILE A 738 -6.18 -34.63 6.34
CA ILE A 738 -6.90 -34.17 7.54
C ILE A 738 -7.40 -32.73 7.35
N VAL A 739 -8.73 -32.55 7.43
CA VAL A 739 -9.36 -31.23 7.36
C VAL A 739 -9.44 -30.61 8.76
N PRO A 740 -9.01 -29.35 8.93
CA PRO A 740 -9.04 -28.66 10.22
C PRO A 740 -10.34 -27.91 10.46
N ASP A 741 -10.97 -28.09 11.62
CA ASP A 741 -12.14 -27.34 12.11
C ASP A 741 -11.91 -25.84 12.33
N VAL A 742 -10.71 -25.46 12.81
CA VAL A 742 -10.33 -24.06 13.00
C VAL A 742 -8.96 -23.90 12.40
N LYS A 743 -8.64 -22.73 11.87
CA LYS A 743 -7.31 -22.45 11.37
C LYS A 743 -6.86 -21.09 11.87
N LYS A 744 -5.63 -20.95 12.36
CA LYS A 744 -5.11 -19.70 12.88
C LYS A 744 -3.69 -19.43 12.45
N ASP A 745 -3.58 -18.49 11.55
CA ASP A 745 -2.31 -18.02 11.09
C ASP A 745 -1.64 -17.08 12.12
N PHE A 746 -0.48 -17.48 12.62
CA PHE A 746 0.39 -16.71 13.51
C PHE A 746 1.72 -16.33 12.82
N ARG A 747 1.78 -16.35 11.49
CA ARG A 747 2.84 -15.70 10.72
C ARG A 747 2.85 -14.20 11.00
N GLY A 748 4.04 -13.61 11.01
CA GLY A 748 4.36 -12.28 11.50
C GLY A 748 4.28 -12.12 13.03
N VAL A 749 3.93 -13.16 13.80
CA VAL A 749 3.89 -13.10 15.27
C VAL A 749 5.20 -13.62 15.82
N MET A 750 6.01 -12.72 16.40
CA MET A 750 7.33 -13.10 16.93
C MET A 750 7.21 -14.06 18.12
N CYS A 751 8.15 -14.98 18.25
CA CYS A 751 8.28 -15.82 19.44
C CYS A 751 8.50 -14.92 20.69
N PRO A 752 7.74 -15.09 21.80
CA PRO A 752 6.80 -16.18 22.11
C PRO A 752 5.31 -15.90 21.83
N MET A 753 4.93 -14.75 21.24
CA MET A 753 3.52 -14.34 21.08
C MET A 753 2.69 -15.22 20.14
N ASN A 754 3.34 -15.98 19.26
CA ASN A 754 2.72 -16.96 18.36
C ASN A 754 2.18 -18.18 19.13
N PHE A 755 2.89 -18.61 20.18
CA PHE A 755 2.42 -19.65 21.08
C PHE A 755 1.24 -19.15 21.93
N VAL A 756 1.34 -17.94 22.48
CA VAL A 756 0.25 -17.33 23.27
C VAL A 756 -1.03 -17.18 22.45
N LYS A 757 -0.91 -16.78 21.17
CA LYS A 757 -2.08 -16.74 20.27
C LYS A 757 -2.60 -18.12 19.90
N THR A 758 -1.75 -19.13 19.86
CA THR A 758 -2.20 -20.52 19.65
C THR A 758 -3.09 -21.00 20.80
N LYS A 759 -2.72 -20.71 22.04
CA LYS A 759 -3.52 -21.05 23.22
C LYS A 759 -4.89 -20.35 23.23
N ILE A 760 -4.90 -19.07 22.86
CA ILE A 760 -6.16 -18.30 22.76
C ILE A 760 -7.05 -18.85 21.64
N ALA A 761 -6.46 -19.29 20.52
CA ALA A 761 -7.17 -19.95 19.43
C ALA A 761 -7.77 -21.31 19.80
N LEU A 762 -7.09 -22.06 20.66
CA LEU A 762 -7.58 -23.35 21.16
C LEU A 762 -8.69 -23.19 22.19
N THR A 763 -8.69 -22.12 23.00
CA THR A 763 -9.61 -21.97 24.15
C THR A 763 -11.11 -22.11 23.80
N PRO A 764 -11.66 -21.45 22.74
CA PRO A 764 -13.09 -21.54 22.44
C PRO A 764 -13.53 -22.77 21.61
N MET A 765 -12.61 -23.62 21.13
CA MET A 765 -12.94 -24.80 20.31
C MET A 765 -13.55 -25.96 21.11
N GLN A 766 -14.28 -26.89 20.48
CA GLN A 766 -14.72 -28.13 21.15
C GLN A 766 -13.68 -29.26 21.00
N SER A 767 -13.77 -30.28 21.85
CA SER A 767 -12.90 -31.46 21.80
C SER A 767 -13.08 -32.23 20.50
N GLY A 768 -11.99 -32.74 19.94
CA GLY A 768 -11.96 -33.47 18.67
C GLY A 768 -11.73 -32.59 17.45
N GLN A 769 -11.78 -31.26 17.60
CA GLN A 769 -11.69 -30.31 16.51
C GLN A 769 -10.27 -29.88 16.18
N ILE A 770 -9.93 -29.81 14.91
CA ILE A 770 -8.57 -29.65 14.41
C ILE A 770 -8.26 -28.19 14.12
N LEU A 771 -7.29 -27.63 14.85
CA LEU A 771 -6.75 -26.30 14.68
C LEU A 771 -5.52 -26.31 13.76
N GLU A 772 -5.60 -25.81 12.53
CA GLU A 772 -4.43 -25.57 11.70
C GLU A 772 -3.82 -24.22 11.98
N ILE A 773 -2.63 -24.15 12.55
CA ILE A 773 -1.94 -22.89 12.73
C ILE A 773 -0.80 -22.72 11.74
N LEU A 774 -0.55 -21.48 11.36
CA LEU A 774 0.56 -21.16 10.46
C LEU A 774 1.58 -20.30 11.19
N LEU A 775 2.86 -20.45 10.87
CA LEU A 775 3.98 -19.82 11.58
C LEU A 775 5.05 -19.42 10.57
N ASP A 776 5.76 -18.30 10.75
CA ASP A 776 6.85 -17.96 9.82
C ASP A 776 7.99 -18.97 9.90
N ASP A 777 8.84 -18.98 8.86
CA ASP A 777 10.13 -19.65 8.89
C ASP A 777 11.06 -19.02 9.95
N GLY A 778 11.86 -19.84 10.64
CA GLY A 778 12.68 -19.43 11.80
C GLY A 778 11.97 -19.61 13.15
N ALA A 779 12.22 -18.71 14.11
CA ALA A 779 11.79 -18.88 15.51
C ALA A 779 10.29 -19.25 15.74
N PRO A 780 9.31 -18.83 14.92
CA PRO A 780 7.92 -19.22 15.11
C PRO A 780 7.63 -20.70 14.88
N ILE A 781 8.06 -21.29 13.77
CA ILE A 781 7.89 -22.72 13.57
C ILE A 781 8.73 -23.55 14.54
N GLU A 782 9.91 -23.05 14.94
CA GLU A 782 10.83 -23.77 15.83
C GLU A 782 10.26 -23.97 17.25
N ASN A 783 9.30 -23.13 17.68
CA ASN A 783 8.87 -23.08 19.08
C ASN A 783 7.38 -23.40 19.33
N VAL A 784 6.48 -23.06 18.41
CA VAL A 784 5.03 -23.17 18.67
C VAL A 784 4.49 -24.60 18.65
N PRO A 785 4.83 -25.51 17.71
CA PRO A 785 4.34 -26.89 17.73
C PRO A 785 4.68 -27.64 19.02
N GLY A 786 5.90 -27.46 19.55
CA GLY A 786 6.37 -28.08 20.80
C GLY A 786 5.65 -27.54 22.04
N SER A 787 5.26 -26.27 22.01
CA SER A 787 4.59 -25.62 23.15
C SER A 787 3.10 -25.98 23.22
N VAL A 788 2.44 -26.16 22.08
CA VAL A 788 1.00 -26.50 22.01
C VAL A 788 0.73 -27.95 22.39
N LYS A 789 1.66 -28.85 22.04
CA LYS A 789 1.63 -30.27 22.43
C LYS A 789 1.67 -30.44 23.97
N ASN A 790 2.42 -29.60 24.67
CA ASN A 790 2.53 -29.63 26.14
C ASN A 790 1.22 -29.23 26.87
N GLU A 791 0.29 -28.54 26.21
CA GLU A 791 -1.02 -28.20 26.79
C GLU A 791 -2.09 -29.30 26.57
N GLY A 792 -1.71 -30.38 25.87
CA GLY A 792 -2.51 -31.60 25.72
C GLY A 792 -3.27 -31.74 24.39
N HIS A 793 -3.04 -30.86 23.42
CA HIS A 793 -3.62 -30.94 22.08
C HIS A 793 -2.72 -31.77 21.12
N THR A 794 -3.28 -32.37 20.06
CA THR A 794 -2.57 -33.32 19.17
C THR A 794 -2.14 -32.69 17.85
N ILE A 795 -0.84 -32.67 17.54
CA ILE A 795 -0.34 -32.15 16.25
C ILE A 795 -0.52 -33.21 15.16
N LEU A 796 -1.22 -32.87 14.07
CA LEU A 796 -1.59 -33.81 13.00
C LEU A 796 -0.71 -33.71 11.75
N SER A 797 -0.10 -32.55 11.48
CA SER A 797 0.92 -32.40 10.44
C SER A 797 1.70 -31.12 10.65
N THR A 798 2.93 -31.07 10.13
CA THR A 798 3.75 -29.86 10.14
C THR A 798 4.47 -29.71 8.81
N GLU A 799 3.97 -28.84 7.94
CA GLU A 799 4.40 -28.78 6.54
C GLU A 799 4.98 -27.42 6.22
N LYS A 800 6.18 -27.41 5.64
CA LYS A 800 6.81 -26.19 5.15
C LYS A 800 6.12 -25.82 3.84
N VAL A 801 5.29 -24.80 3.90
CA VAL A 801 4.54 -24.35 2.75
C VAL A 801 5.14 -23.02 2.33
N GLU A 802 6.18 -23.14 1.50
CA GLU A 802 7.10 -22.08 1.13
C GLU A 802 7.85 -21.48 2.34
N ASN A 803 7.84 -20.16 2.50
CA ASN A 803 8.58 -19.37 3.50
C ASN A 803 7.81 -19.18 4.82
N TYR A 804 6.97 -20.16 5.15
CA TYR A 804 6.30 -20.32 6.42
C TYR A 804 5.88 -21.78 6.56
N TRP A 805 5.32 -22.11 7.70
CA TRP A 805 4.97 -23.44 8.08
C TRP A 805 3.52 -23.54 8.48
N LYS A 806 2.94 -24.69 8.20
CA LYS A 806 1.59 -25.12 8.54
C LYS A 806 1.70 -26.18 9.62
N VAL A 807 0.85 -26.13 10.64
CA VAL A 807 0.87 -27.02 11.81
C VAL A 807 -0.58 -27.38 12.11
N LEU A 808 -1.02 -28.62 11.88
CA LEU A 808 -2.36 -29.08 12.26
C LEU A 808 -2.40 -29.50 13.72
N ILE A 809 -3.44 -29.17 14.47
CA ILE A 809 -3.52 -29.32 15.93
C ILE A 809 -4.95 -29.74 16.36
N LYS A 810 -5.26 -31.02 16.47
CA LYS A 810 -6.51 -31.50 17.09
C LYS A 810 -6.66 -31.04 18.54
N LYS A 811 -7.78 -30.42 18.87
CA LYS A 811 -8.14 -30.03 20.23
C LYS A 811 -8.53 -31.26 21.03
N LYS A 812 -8.01 -31.36 22.25
CA LYS A 812 -8.36 -32.37 23.24
C LYS A 812 -9.77 -32.22 23.77
#